data_AF-A0A8T3MWF7-F1
#
_entry.id   AF-A0A8T3MWF7-F1
#
_cell.length_a   1.000
_cell.length_b   1.000
_cell.length_c   1.000
_cell.angle_alpha   90.00
_cell.angle_beta   90.00
_cell.angle_gamma   90.00
#
_symmetry.space_group_name_H-M   'P 1'
#
loop_
_entity.id
_entity.type
_entity.pdbx_description
1 polymer ?
#
loop_
_entity_poly.entity_id
_entity_poly.type
_entity_poly.pdbx_seq_one_letter_code
_entity_poly.pdbx_strand_id
1 'polypeptide(L)'
;MATGFRRFLTRRGARTVAAIVAIVLSGQVGLDSAGSNTLRLLGTQPTAPAAAVSPVRVSPVRTLPAGLARSSRLDAAIEIAATNAAAGDFAGSDGFDPSARSGPSAGSETSRGDAAPAAGLLPSIHFEDAARHAHDKTTFTPGNRVEIGFEPRPGDAWAVGGATPTALPAGRLDGKAIRGQGVVPTDQRAARTDGAAPRQDPDLPDDPTVDLPSGDPAPVQATNATWQPGSRSDVPTAPDAAISSHGLRREIFGFLPYWEVNSSTLRLDYARISTIAYFGVGADAKGYLQKRNSDGSMTVGWSGWTSSRMTNIISAAHTNHTRVVLTVQSFGWNTSGLARQRALLCSSSARLNLARQIAAAVRDRGADGVNLDFEPLASTYDAEFTALVRTIRTELNRIHGGYQITFDTLGSIGNYPIAKATAPGGADAIFVMGYDYRSAGSSPVGSIAPLRRTGYDIRDTILAYTAKVPPSKVILGVPYYGRAWSTSSSAVHATNTSGTKNGASTAVMYDTAAEYLARYGRRYEATEQIAWTAYRRENCTTTYGCVTSWRQLYVDDATAVAAKYDLVNSYGLRGAGIWALGYDGTRPELWAAIQRKFVTDTTAPKAGVRTLAARQLNPGFTVAWTARDDVSVASHDVQVATDGGAWRAWLTATKATSATWSGIDGHAYAFRVRARDPKGNVSAWNVAATTATAGSALKVGGFGLVRAGVLTARSAADTSATRVGTFARGNIVSIVAGPRSVDGYTWYQVVGPLTEWRSARSLGSAAWVAASGSGTTWLSPTKAPNATRVAAAIGHLGFGNAGAASIGTSAAAASHRAFSPNRDGSGDTIAIDWTNDRPLDSLVLRVFKADGTRIGNVPVSRHAAGPQQFNWNGRVGRTALPNGRYLVALVGTGGGSNFSNPGPTFVAKSLAAFGVTIDTVAPRITSASISGALISPNGDGTRDSVKTTLIATGATGWTFSAARLSGTTVGPVVTTRSGRGASAAVTWTGRTNAGAVVADGSYRLTLGAVDNAGNRAA
;
A
#
# COMPACT_ATOMS: atom_id res chain seq x y z
N MET A 1 30.33 -15.49 -43.44
CA MET A 1 30.23 -16.85 -44.02
C MET A 1 28.92 -17.48 -43.58
N ALA A 2 28.16 -17.99 -44.56
CA ALA A 2 26.93 -18.81 -44.47
C ALA A 2 25.80 -18.23 -43.57
N THR A 3 24.80 -17.47 -44.04
CA THR A 3 23.85 -17.66 -45.16
C THR A 3 22.88 -18.84 -44.98
N GLY A 4 21.59 -18.50 -44.82
CA GLY A 4 20.52 -19.11 -45.62
C GLY A 4 19.59 -20.09 -44.91
N PHE A 5 18.34 -19.70 -44.69
CA PHE A 5 17.14 -20.04 -45.51
C PHE A 5 15.88 -19.75 -44.67
N ARG A 6 15.17 -18.63 -44.90
CA ARG A 6 14.10 -18.37 -45.90
C ARG A 6 12.86 -19.28 -45.79
N ARG A 7 11.74 -18.59 -45.52
CA ARG A 7 10.45 -18.58 -46.27
C ARG A 7 9.50 -19.77 -46.06
N PHE A 8 8.16 -19.66 -46.09
CA PHE A 8 7.15 -18.59 -46.18
C PHE A 8 5.75 -19.29 -46.13
N LEU A 9 4.66 -18.52 -46.01
CA LEU A 9 3.25 -18.85 -46.36
C LEU A 9 2.43 -19.72 -45.39
N THR A 10 1.12 -19.55 -45.22
CA THR A 10 0.19 -18.40 -45.10
C THR A 10 -1.21 -18.99 -44.87
N ARG A 11 -2.02 -18.26 -44.09
CA ARG A 11 -3.47 -18.04 -44.27
C ARG A 11 -4.51 -19.14 -43.95
N ARG A 12 -5.46 -18.63 -43.11
CA ARG A 12 -6.93 -18.72 -43.13
C ARG A 12 -7.61 -19.86 -42.36
N GLY A 13 -8.58 -19.45 -41.55
CA GLY A 13 -9.81 -20.22 -41.34
C GLY A 13 -10.28 -20.29 -39.89
N ALA A 14 -11.22 -19.42 -39.51
CA ALA A 14 -11.95 -19.52 -38.25
C ALA A 14 -13.00 -20.65 -38.29
N ARG A 15 -13.18 -21.38 -37.18
CA ARG A 15 -14.46 -21.53 -36.45
C ARG A 15 -14.36 -22.51 -35.28
N THR A 16 -15.13 -22.15 -34.25
CA THR A 16 -15.38 -22.70 -32.92
C THR A 16 -15.98 -24.12 -32.91
N VAL A 17 -15.65 -24.94 -31.91
CA VAL A 17 -16.54 -25.59 -30.91
C VAL A 17 -15.78 -26.67 -30.09
N ALA A 18 -16.17 -26.77 -28.82
CA ALA A 18 -15.65 -27.59 -27.73
C ALA A 18 -15.89 -29.10 -27.84
N ALA A 19 -15.05 -29.92 -27.18
CA ALA A 19 -15.40 -30.72 -25.98
C ALA A 19 -14.41 -31.89 -25.73
N ILE A 20 -13.95 -31.99 -24.47
CA ILE A 20 -13.82 -33.18 -23.60
C ILE A 20 -13.22 -34.48 -24.19
N VAL A 21 -12.12 -34.95 -23.57
CA VAL A 21 -11.92 -36.38 -23.25
C VAL A 21 -11.26 -36.52 -21.87
N ALA A 22 -11.90 -37.32 -21.03
CA ALA A 22 -11.38 -37.88 -19.78
C ALA A 22 -10.56 -39.15 -20.06
N ILE A 23 -9.59 -39.47 -19.20
CA ILE A 23 -9.03 -40.83 -19.11
C ILE A 23 -9.20 -41.33 -17.67
N VAL A 24 -10.02 -42.36 -17.54
CA VAL A 24 -9.96 -43.39 -16.50
C VAL A 24 -9.49 -44.65 -17.23
N LEU A 25 -8.58 -45.44 -16.67
CA LEU A 25 -8.65 -46.90 -16.79
C LEU A 25 -7.84 -47.60 -15.70
N SER A 26 -8.53 -48.58 -15.14
CA SER A 26 -8.22 -49.59 -14.13
C SER A 26 -7.33 -50.70 -14.67
N GLY A 27 -6.66 -51.43 -13.78
CA GLY A 27 -6.04 -52.73 -14.04
C GLY A 27 -5.79 -53.49 -12.73
N GLN A 28 -6.44 -54.65 -12.57
CA GLN A 28 -6.30 -55.61 -11.46
C GLN A 28 -5.45 -56.84 -11.89
N VAL A 29 -5.17 -57.72 -10.91
CA VAL A 29 -4.55 -59.09 -10.96
C VAL A 29 -3.03 -59.09 -10.72
N GLY A 30 -2.40 -59.84 -9.81
CA GLY A 30 -2.80 -60.86 -8.81
C GLY A 30 -1.55 -61.56 -8.22
N LEU A 31 -1.76 -62.40 -7.18
CA LEU A 31 -0.90 -63.46 -6.61
C LEU A 31 -0.08 -63.22 -5.30
N ASP A 32 -0.69 -63.69 -4.20
CA ASP A 32 -0.31 -64.81 -3.31
C ASP A 32 0.77 -64.79 -2.21
N SER A 33 0.28 -65.29 -1.06
CA SER A 33 0.91 -66.07 0.04
C SER A 33 1.70 -65.29 1.11
N ALA A 34 1.69 -65.60 2.41
CA ALA A 34 0.92 -66.45 3.32
C ALA A 34 1.37 -66.09 4.76
N GLY A 35 0.55 -66.35 5.79
CA GLY A 35 1.00 -66.34 7.19
C GLY A 35 -0.06 -65.96 8.24
N SER A 36 -0.86 -66.94 8.67
CA SER A 36 -1.75 -66.86 9.84
C SER A 36 -1.03 -67.22 11.15
N ASN A 37 -1.49 -66.67 12.29
CA ASN A 37 -1.69 -67.34 13.59
C ASN A 37 -2.36 -66.34 14.58
N THR A 38 -3.64 -66.54 14.97
CA THR A 38 -4.14 -67.17 16.24
C THR A 38 -3.71 -66.44 17.53
N LEU A 39 -4.49 -66.22 18.61
CA LEU A 39 -5.88 -66.43 19.02
C LEU A 39 -6.09 -65.67 20.37
N ARG A 40 -7.30 -65.14 20.60
CA ARG A 40 -8.01 -64.68 21.84
C ARG A 40 -7.46 -65.01 23.25
N LEU A 41 -7.69 -64.14 24.26
CA LEU A 41 -8.76 -64.26 25.32
C LEU A 41 -8.74 -63.19 26.47
N LEU A 42 -9.94 -63.00 27.08
CA LEU A 42 -10.34 -62.34 28.36
C LEU A 42 -10.64 -60.82 28.29
N GLY A 43 -11.88 -60.29 28.44
CA GLY A 43 -12.88 -60.44 29.52
C GLY A 43 -12.57 -59.40 30.62
N THR A 44 -13.40 -58.47 31.13
CA THR A 44 -14.85 -58.27 31.29
C THR A 44 -15.08 -56.81 31.80
N GLN A 45 -16.24 -56.19 31.53
CA GLN A 45 -16.81 -55.00 32.22
C GLN A 45 -17.56 -55.42 33.52
N PRO A 46 -18.29 -54.59 34.32
CA PRO A 46 -18.48 -53.12 34.42
C PRO A 46 -18.49 -52.55 35.88
N THR A 47 -18.74 -51.23 36.08
CA THR A 47 -19.81 -50.64 36.96
C THR A 47 -19.71 -49.10 37.10
N ALA A 48 -20.87 -48.43 37.21
CA ALA A 48 -21.10 -46.99 37.52
C ALA A 48 -21.71 -46.87 38.97
N PRO A 49 -22.29 -45.76 39.53
CA PRO A 49 -22.63 -44.40 39.01
C PRO A 49 -22.64 -43.16 40.02
N ALA A 50 -23.14 -42.00 39.52
CA ALA A 50 -23.92 -40.89 40.18
C ALA A 50 -23.21 -39.83 41.09
N ALA A 51 -23.59 -38.54 41.29
CA ALA A 51 -24.74 -37.63 41.02
C ALA A 51 -24.25 -36.13 41.15
N ALA A 52 -24.68 -35.13 40.36
CA ALA A 52 -25.82 -34.18 40.44
C ALA A 52 -25.70 -32.91 41.37
N VAL A 53 -26.27 -31.79 40.87
CA VAL A 53 -26.89 -30.59 41.53
C VAL A 53 -26.19 -29.21 41.42
N SER A 54 -26.92 -28.22 40.86
CA SER A 54 -26.66 -26.76 40.71
C SER A 54 -27.36 -25.94 41.85
N PRO A 55 -27.87 -24.68 41.73
CA PRO A 55 -27.56 -23.44 40.95
C PRO A 55 -27.68 -22.13 41.82
N VAL A 56 -27.80 -20.93 41.16
CA VAL A 56 -28.66 -19.72 41.50
C VAL A 56 -27.91 -18.39 41.81
N ARG A 57 -27.91 -17.41 40.86
CA ARG A 57 -28.68 -16.10 40.75
C ARG A 57 -28.10 -14.94 41.59
N VAL A 58 -28.25 -13.62 41.33
CA VAL A 58 -28.84 -12.71 40.32
C VAL A 58 -28.25 -11.30 40.57
N SER A 59 -28.20 -10.46 39.53
CA SER A 59 -27.91 -9.01 39.40
C SER A 59 -28.66 -8.09 40.41
N PRO A 60 -28.57 -6.72 40.47
CA PRO A 60 -28.25 -5.78 39.37
C PRO A 60 -27.72 -4.34 39.71
N VAL A 61 -27.60 -3.49 38.66
CA VAL A 61 -27.96 -2.04 38.61
C VAL A 61 -26.91 -0.91 38.89
N ARG A 62 -26.70 -0.12 37.81
CA ARG A 62 -26.65 1.36 37.61
C ARG A 62 -25.40 2.26 37.89
N THR A 63 -25.27 3.16 36.90
CA THR A 63 -24.93 4.61 36.90
C THR A 63 -23.47 5.09 36.83
N LEU A 64 -23.19 5.77 35.69
CA LEU A 64 -22.20 6.84 35.45
C LEU A 64 -22.55 8.12 36.28
N PRO A 65 -21.62 9.06 36.60
CA PRO A 65 -21.08 10.02 35.62
C PRO A 65 -19.63 10.55 35.86
N ALA A 66 -19.24 11.50 35.00
CA ALA A 66 -17.93 12.12 34.76
C ALA A 66 -17.35 13.03 35.87
N GLY A 67 -16.03 13.32 35.80
CA GLY A 67 -15.39 14.43 36.51
C GLY A 67 -13.86 14.52 36.32
N LEU A 68 -13.39 15.67 35.85
CA LEU A 68 -11.98 16.10 35.65
C LEU A 68 -11.24 16.38 36.97
N ALA A 69 -9.93 16.11 37.06
CA ALA A 69 -8.93 16.96 37.75
C ALA A 69 -7.47 16.46 37.55
N ARG A 70 -6.52 17.42 37.61
CA ARG A 70 -5.06 17.30 37.41
C ARG A 70 -4.28 16.95 38.70
N SER A 71 -3.01 16.54 38.49
CA SER A 71 -1.85 16.44 39.41
C SER A 71 -1.83 15.18 40.30
N SER A 72 -0.70 14.54 40.63
CA SER A 72 0.68 14.99 40.80
C SER A 72 1.70 13.80 40.79
N ARG A 73 2.97 14.17 40.56
CA ARG A 73 4.29 13.53 40.81
C ARG A 73 4.37 12.13 41.45
N LEU A 74 5.29 11.32 40.92
CA LEU A 74 6.30 10.64 41.75
C LEU A 74 7.62 10.49 40.97
N ASP A 75 8.68 11.08 41.53
CA ASP A 75 10.07 10.98 41.12
C ASP A 75 10.67 9.63 41.55
N ALA A 76 11.59 9.09 40.76
CA ALA A 76 12.62 8.16 41.23
C ALA A 76 13.89 8.33 40.38
N ALA A 77 14.85 9.06 40.94
CA ALA A 77 16.23 9.13 40.48
C ALA A 77 17.04 7.99 41.11
N ILE A 78 17.93 7.37 40.33
CA ILE A 78 19.04 6.56 40.85
C ILE A 78 20.30 7.03 40.12
N GLU A 79 21.11 7.81 40.84
CA GLU A 79 22.56 7.96 40.62
C GLU A 79 23.27 6.83 41.35
N ILE A 80 24.28 6.20 40.72
CA ILE A 80 25.44 5.65 41.45
C ILE A 80 26.71 6.01 40.68
N ALA A 81 27.60 6.65 41.42
CA ALA A 81 28.89 7.21 41.03
C ALA A 81 30.02 6.16 40.95
N ALA A 82 31.10 6.58 40.28
CA ALA A 82 32.40 5.93 40.25
C ALA A 82 33.19 6.14 41.55
N THR A 83 33.97 5.13 41.96
CA THR A 83 35.18 5.30 42.78
C THR A 83 36.18 4.16 42.56
N ASN A 84 37.45 4.55 42.44
CA ASN A 84 38.65 3.71 42.51
C ASN A 84 38.94 3.27 43.96
N ALA A 85 39.52 2.09 44.14
CA ALA A 85 40.38 1.75 45.29
C ALA A 85 41.31 0.57 44.92
N ALA A 86 42.48 0.55 45.54
CA ALA A 86 43.69 -0.18 45.17
C ALA A 86 44.01 -1.39 46.06
N ALA A 87 45.06 -2.12 45.61
CA ALA A 87 46.04 -2.93 46.36
C ALA A 87 45.74 -4.39 46.74
N GLY A 88 46.71 -5.25 46.41
CA GLY A 88 46.86 -6.65 46.79
C GLY A 88 48.03 -7.29 46.04
N ASP A 89 49.17 -7.40 46.74
CA ASP A 89 50.51 -7.83 46.30
C ASP A 89 50.61 -9.19 45.59
N PHE A 90 51.61 -9.34 44.70
CA PHE A 90 52.57 -10.47 44.72
C PHE A 90 53.87 -10.09 43.98
N ALA A 91 54.99 -10.46 44.60
CA ALA A 91 56.37 -10.08 44.30
C ALA A 91 56.97 -10.72 43.03
N GLY A 92 58.01 -10.09 42.49
CA GLY A 92 58.95 -10.70 41.53
C GLY A 92 59.87 -9.64 40.90
N SER A 93 61.14 -9.69 41.24
CA SER A 93 62.19 -8.68 41.06
C SER A 93 62.90 -8.70 39.70
N ASP A 94 63.80 -7.71 39.55
CA ASP A 94 64.93 -7.57 38.62
C ASP A 94 64.59 -6.84 37.29
N GLY A 95 65.13 -5.68 36.91
CA GLY A 95 66.35 -4.98 37.31
C GLY A 95 67.32 -4.91 36.12
N PHE A 96 67.43 -3.75 35.46
CA PHE A 96 68.60 -3.15 34.76
C PHE A 96 68.26 -2.37 33.46
N ASP A 97 68.54 -1.06 33.52
CA ASP A 97 69.04 -0.14 32.49
C ASP A 97 70.51 0.19 32.96
N PRO A 98 71.53 0.63 32.18
CA PRO A 98 71.44 1.42 30.95
C PRO A 98 72.57 1.35 29.88
N SER A 99 72.30 2.01 28.75
CA SER A 99 73.19 2.83 27.89
C SER A 99 74.61 2.36 27.48
N ALA A 100 74.93 2.40 26.17
CA ALA A 100 76.05 3.20 25.60
C ALA A 100 76.18 3.08 24.07
N ARG A 101 76.66 4.18 23.47
CA ARG A 101 76.86 4.51 22.05
C ARG A 101 78.00 3.72 21.37
N SER A 102 77.87 3.49 20.06
CA SER A 102 78.92 3.73 19.06
C SER A 102 78.36 3.62 17.63
N GLY A 103 78.66 4.61 16.77
CA GLY A 103 78.74 4.45 15.30
C GLY A 103 80.22 4.51 14.87
N PRO A 104 80.60 4.46 13.58
CA PRO A 104 79.80 4.48 12.35
C PRO A 104 80.18 3.39 11.30
N SER A 105 79.34 3.17 10.26
CA SER A 105 79.78 3.12 8.85
C SER A 105 78.57 2.94 7.92
N ALA A 106 78.67 3.55 6.73
CA ALA A 106 77.60 3.72 5.75
C ALA A 106 77.40 2.50 4.85
N GLY A 107 76.14 2.23 4.47
CA GLY A 107 75.81 1.30 3.39
C GLY A 107 74.32 0.98 3.24
N SER A 108 73.70 1.56 2.21
CA SER A 108 72.37 1.27 1.64
C SER A 108 71.11 1.83 2.34
N GLU A 109 70.46 2.77 1.66
CA GLU A 109 69.16 3.34 2.03
C GLU A 109 68.04 2.30 1.84
N THR A 110 67.55 1.75 2.95
CA THR A 110 66.23 1.12 3.02
C THR A 110 65.19 2.13 3.48
N SER A 111 64.07 2.18 2.76
CA SER A 111 62.85 2.94 3.00
C SER A 111 62.52 3.15 4.47
N ARG A 112 62.53 4.42 4.93
CA ARG A 112 61.89 4.80 6.19
C ARG A 112 60.38 4.86 5.99
N GLY A 113 59.68 4.12 6.84
CA GLY A 113 58.25 3.90 6.81
C GLY A 113 57.42 5.19 6.82
N ASP A 114 56.49 5.22 5.87
CA ASP A 114 55.37 6.15 5.85
C ASP A 114 54.50 5.95 7.09
N ALA A 115 54.23 7.05 7.79
CA ALA A 115 53.26 7.10 8.87
C ALA A 115 51.86 6.70 8.34
N ALA A 116 51.25 5.72 9.00
CA ALA A 116 49.91 5.22 8.70
C ALA A 116 48.84 6.34 8.74
N PRO A 117 47.83 6.30 7.84
CA PRO A 117 46.70 7.23 7.90
C PRO A 117 45.88 7.02 9.18
N ALA A 118 45.26 8.09 9.68
CA ALA A 118 44.48 8.11 10.91
C ALA A 118 43.45 6.96 10.96
N ALA A 119 43.56 6.13 12.00
CA ALA A 119 42.63 5.10 12.47
C ALA A 119 41.54 4.60 11.48
N GLY A 120 41.83 3.54 10.73
CA GLY A 120 40.85 2.51 10.37
C GLY A 120 39.71 2.86 9.39
N LEU A 121 39.71 4.02 8.74
CA LEU A 121 38.73 4.36 7.71
C LEU A 121 39.11 3.73 6.36
N LEU A 122 38.14 3.09 5.70
CA LEU A 122 38.30 2.51 4.36
C LEU A 122 37.59 3.37 3.32
N PRO A 123 38.02 3.30 2.05
CA PRO A 123 37.42 4.12 1.01
C PRO A 123 35.91 3.91 0.88
N SER A 124 35.18 5.00 0.64
CA SER A 124 33.75 4.96 0.36
C SER A 124 33.47 4.39 -1.02
N ILE A 125 32.21 3.99 -1.24
CA ILE A 125 31.73 3.63 -2.57
C ILE A 125 31.84 4.79 -3.57
N HIS A 126 31.69 6.05 -3.13
CA HIS A 126 31.85 7.22 -3.99
C HIS A 126 33.24 7.23 -4.63
N PHE A 127 34.28 7.04 -3.80
CA PHE A 127 35.66 6.94 -4.28
C PHE A 127 35.90 5.67 -5.10
N GLU A 128 35.44 4.50 -4.64
CA GLU A 128 35.63 3.23 -5.36
C GLU A 128 35.02 3.29 -6.76
N ASP A 129 33.79 3.79 -6.91
CA ASP A 129 33.13 3.96 -8.20
C ASP A 129 33.81 5.04 -9.05
N ALA A 130 34.14 6.21 -8.46
CA ALA A 130 34.85 7.25 -9.19
C ALA A 130 36.20 6.76 -9.74
N ALA A 131 36.94 5.96 -8.97
CA ALA A 131 38.19 5.35 -9.40
C ALA A 131 37.97 4.27 -10.47
N ARG A 132 36.93 3.44 -10.34
CA ARG A 132 36.55 2.44 -11.36
C ARG A 132 36.23 3.09 -12.71
N HIS A 133 35.56 4.24 -12.69
CA HIS A 133 35.09 4.94 -13.90
C HIS A 133 36.03 6.06 -14.38
N ALA A 134 37.14 6.33 -13.67
CA ALA A 134 38.05 7.44 -13.97
C ALA A 134 38.66 7.39 -15.38
N HIS A 135 38.72 6.20 -15.97
CA HIS A 135 39.31 5.94 -17.29
C HIS A 135 38.29 5.59 -18.36
N ASP A 136 37.00 5.72 -18.06
CA ASP A 136 35.96 5.48 -19.04
C ASP A 136 36.12 6.43 -20.24
N LYS A 137 35.85 5.91 -21.44
CA LYS A 137 35.83 6.70 -22.67
C LYS A 137 34.39 6.93 -23.09
N THR A 138 33.69 7.80 -22.38
CA THR A 138 32.30 8.12 -22.69
C THR A 138 32.24 9.39 -23.54
N THR A 139 31.72 9.27 -24.75
CA THR A 139 31.51 10.43 -25.63
C THR A 139 30.27 11.18 -25.18
N PHE A 140 30.44 12.35 -24.57
CA PHE A 140 29.36 13.31 -24.37
C PHE A 140 29.49 14.45 -25.37
N THR A 141 28.38 14.78 -26.03
CA THR A 141 28.32 15.99 -26.84
C THR A 141 28.08 17.18 -25.92
N PRO A 142 28.97 18.21 -25.91
CA PRO A 142 28.72 19.44 -25.18
C PRO A 142 27.37 20.06 -25.56
N GLY A 143 26.64 20.57 -24.57
CA GLY A 143 25.35 21.24 -24.71
C GLY A 143 25.47 22.76 -24.77
N ASN A 144 24.47 23.41 -25.36
CA ASN A 144 24.36 24.87 -25.45
C ASN A 144 23.96 25.48 -24.09
N ARG A 145 24.18 26.80 -23.93
CA ARG A 145 23.61 27.59 -22.82
C ARG A 145 22.08 27.62 -22.93
N VAL A 146 21.39 27.59 -21.80
CA VAL A 146 19.95 27.83 -21.71
C VAL A 146 19.70 29.34 -21.73
N GLU A 147 18.82 29.79 -22.60
CA GLU A 147 18.38 31.18 -22.69
C GLU A 147 17.08 31.32 -21.89
N ILE A 148 17.07 32.19 -20.87
CA ILE A 148 15.85 32.50 -20.10
C ILE A 148 15.31 33.80 -20.67
N GLY A 149 14.09 33.78 -21.21
CA GLY A 149 13.41 35.00 -21.64
C GLY A 149 13.21 35.92 -20.43
N PHE A 150 13.89 37.06 -20.43
CA PHE A 150 13.67 38.13 -19.46
C PHE A 150 12.87 39.24 -20.15
N GLU A 151 11.69 39.55 -19.60
CA GLU A 151 10.86 40.65 -20.05
C GLU A 151 10.76 41.65 -18.87
N PRO A 152 11.50 42.78 -18.93
CA PRO A 152 11.52 43.75 -17.84
C PRO A 152 10.13 44.36 -17.62
N ARG A 153 9.74 44.57 -16.37
CA ARG A 153 8.45 45.19 -16.04
C ARG A 153 8.59 46.72 -16.05
N PRO A 154 7.49 47.46 -16.32
CA PRO A 154 7.48 48.91 -16.14
C PRO A 154 7.74 49.26 -14.66
N GLY A 155 8.99 49.61 -14.32
CA GLY A 155 9.42 49.91 -12.96
C GLY A 155 10.81 49.36 -12.56
N ASP A 156 11.43 48.49 -13.37
CA ASP A 156 12.77 47.97 -13.08
C ASP A 156 13.84 49.07 -13.30
N ALA A 157 14.56 49.46 -12.24
CA ALA A 157 15.45 50.64 -12.22
C ALA A 157 16.96 50.32 -12.18
N TRP A 158 17.37 49.06 -12.43
CA TRP A 158 18.78 48.67 -12.33
C TRP A 158 19.51 48.79 -13.68
N ALA A 159 20.64 49.50 -13.68
CA ALA A 159 21.50 49.63 -14.87
C ALA A 159 22.40 48.40 -15.03
N VAL A 160 22.52 47.88 -16.26
CA VAL A 160 23.50 46.83 -16.61
C VAL A 160 24.66 47.53 -17.30
N GLY A 161 25.83 47.58 -16.66
CA GLY A 161 27.03 48.24 -17.23
C GLY A 161 26.92 49.76 -17.38
N GLY A 162 26.05 50.43 -16.62
CA GLY A 162 25.88 51.89 -16.65
C GLY A 162 24.85 52.42 -17.64
N ALA A 163 24.08 51.56 -18.32
CA ALA A 163 23.02 51.97 -19.26
C ALA A 163 21.66 51.32 -18.94
N THR A 164 20.58 51.95 -19.42
CA THR A 164 19.19 51.47 -19.31
C THR A 164 19.02 50.14 -20.05
N PRO A 165 18.34 49.12 -19.47
CA PRO A 165 18.16 47.83 -20.13
C PRO A 165 17.47 47.97 -21.48
N THR A 166 18.07 47.44 -22.54
CA THR A 166 17.46 47.39 -23.88
C THR A 166 17.08 45.95 -24.19
N ALA A 167 15.88 45.73 -24.72
CA ALA A 167 15.46 44.40 -25.15
C ALA A 167 16.39 43.89 -26.27
N LEU A 168 16.88 42.66 -26.17
CA LEU A 168 17.66 42.05 -27.24
C LEU A 168 16.76 41.81 -28.47
N PRO A 169 17.25 42.05 -29.70
CA PRO A 169 16.45 41.81 -30.89
C PRO A 169 16.07 40.33 -30.99
N ALA A 170 14.81 40.04 -31.32
CA ALA A 170 14.34 38.68 -31.57
C ALA A 170 15.01 38.13 -32.84
N GLY A 171 16.14 37.44 -32.68
CA GLY A 171 16.88 36.85 -33.80
C GLY A 171 18.15 36.11 -33.34
N ARG A 172 18.16 34.79 -33.60
CA ARG A 172 19.20 33.80 -33.30
C ARG A 172 20.63 34.30 -33.49
N LEU A 173 21.41 34.37 -32.40
CA LEU A 173 22.87 34.29 -32.46
C LEU A 173 23.34 33.23 -31.48
N ASP A 174 24.17 32.29 -31.94
CA ASP A 174 24.81 31.31 -31.08
C ASP A 174 26.10 31.87 -30.45
N GLY A 175 26.65 31.15 -29.46
CA GLY A 175 27.86 31.58 -28.74
C GLY A 175 29.13 31.70 -29.60
N LYS A 176 29.11 31.28 -30.87
CA LYS A 176 30.18 31.51 -31.85
C LYS A 176 29.97 32.86 -32.54
N ALA A 177 28.73 33.24 -32.83
CA ALA A 177 28.39 34.54 -33.41
C ALA A 177 28.54 35.71 -32.42
N ILE A 178 28.27 35.50 -31.12
CA ILE A 178 28.53 36.50 -30.06
C ILE A 178 30.03 36.83 -29.94
N ARG A 179 30.90 35.83 -30.17
CA ARG A 179 32.35 36.02 -30.15
C ARG A 179 32.89 36.78 -31.38
N GLY A 180 32.10 36.86 -32.45
CA GLY A 180 32.46 37.53 -33.70
C GLY A 180 32.06 39.01 -33.79
N GLN A 181 31.28 39.53 -32.84
CA GLN A 181 30.79 40.92 -32.88
C GLN A 181 31.79 41.97 -32.35
N GLY A 182 33.04 41.59 -32.10
CA GLY A 182 34.14 42.53 -31.84
C GLY A 182 34.85 43.04 -33.09
N VAL A 183 34.43 42.65 -34.31
CA VAL A 183 35.06 43.10 -35.56
C VAL A 183 34.03 43.82 -36.42
N VAL A 184 34.20 45.13 -36.55
CA VAL A 184 33.48 45.96 -37.53
C VAL A 184 34.28 45.94 -38.83
N PRO A 185 33.72 45.48 -39.97
CA PRO A 185 34.21 45.85 -41.29
C PRO A 185 33.37 47.02 -41.80
N THR A 186 33.95 48.21 -41.86
CA THR A 186 33.38 49.34 -42.62
C THR A 186 34.16 49.53 -43.90
N ASP A 187 33.50 49.29 -45.03
CA ASP A 187 33.90 49.84 -46.32
C ASP A 187 32.74 50.70 -46.84
N GLN A 188 32.88 52.02 -46.75
CA GLN A 188 32.45 52.95 -47.80
C GLN A 188 33.39 54.17 -47.82
N ARG A 189 33.97 54.39 -49.01
CA ARG A 189 34.91 55.45 -49.40
C ARG A 189 34.39 56.86 -49.09
N ALA A 190 35.26 57.70 -48.52
CA ALA A 190 35.50 59.08 -48.98
C ALA A 190 36.79 59.67 -48.40
N ALA A 191 37.77 59.89 -49.29
CA ALA A 191 38.80 60.94 -49.32
C ALA A 191 39.47 61.43 -48.00
N ARG A 192 40.78 61.15 -47.85
CA ARG A 192 41.90 62.11 -48.00
C ARG A 192 43.22 61.60 -47.39
N THR A 193 44.22 61.49 -48.27
CA THR A 193 45.64 61.86 -48.16
C THR A 193 46.45 61.60 -46.89
N ASP A 194 47.52 60.82 -47.13
CA ASP A 194 48.92 61.03 -46.77
C ASP A 194 49.43 60.68 -45.36
N GLY A 195 50.38 59.75 -45.34
CA GLY A 195 51.68 60.05 -44.72
C GLY A 195 52.20 59.10 -43.63
N ALA A 196 53.23 58.35 -44.02
CA ALA A 196 54.41 57.97 -43.22
C ALA A 196 54.47 56.61 -42.50
N ALA A 197 55.66 56.03 -42.66
CA ALA A 197 56.16 54.70 -42.36
C ALA A 197 56.67 54.57 -40.88
N PRO A 198 57.09 53.36 -40.44
CA PRO A 198 57.03 52.90 -39.05
C PRO A 198 58.34 53.05 -38.26
N ARG A 199 58.28 52.85 -36.94
CA ARG A 199 59.44 52.47 -36.11
C ARG A 199 59.15 51.21 -35.31
N GLN A 200 60.06 50.25 -35.47
CA GLN A 200 60.26 49.05 -34.67
C GLN A 200 60.89 49.42 -33.31
N ASP A 201 60.57 48.68 -32.25
CA ASP A 201 61.59 47.88 -31.54
C ASP A 201 60.95 46.78 -30.66
N PRO A 202 61.66 45.66 -30.41
CA PRO A 202 61.16 44.38 -29.93
C PRO A 202 61.30 44.24 -28.41
N ASP A 203 60.39 43.48 -27.81
CA ASP A 203 60.71 42.43 -26.81
C ASP A 203 59.41 41.82 -26.30
N LEU A 204 59.19 40.55 -26.62
CA LEU A 204 58.22 39.65 -26.01
C LEU A 204 58.98 38.59 -25.23
N PRO A 205 58.37 38.07 -24.14
CA PRO A 205 57.94 36.68 -24.21
C PRO A 205 56.46 36.47 -23.85
N ASP A 206 55.89 35.45 -24.48
CA ASP A 206 54.48 35.02 -24.43
C ASP A 206 54.00 34.53 -23.05
N ASP A 207 52.83 35.01 -22.60
CA ASP A 207 51.91 34.28 -21.70
C ASP A 207 50.45 34.75 -21.92
N PRO A 208 49.48 33.84 -22.22
CA PRO A 208 48.08 34.21 -22.50
C PRO A 208 47.33 34.77 -21.28
N THR A 209 46.82 35.98 -21.51
CA THR A 209 46.15 36.89 -20.59
C THR A 209 44.87 36.37 -19.92
N VAL A 210 44.79 36.60 -18.61
CA VAL A 210 43.57 36.68 -17.81
C VAL A 210 43.02 38.12 -17.93
N ASP A 211 41.79 38.28 -18.44
CA ASP A 211 41.11 39.59 -18.39
C ASP A 211 40.61 39.88 -16.96
N LEU A 212 41.19 40.92 -16.36
CA LEU A 212 40.68 41.64 -15.18
C LEU A 212 40.01 42.94 -15.66
N PRO A 213 38.88 43.39 -15.08
CA PRO A 213 38.53 44.80 -15.08
C PRO A 213 39.18 45.50 -13.89
N SER A 214 40.01 46.51 -14.19
CA SER A 214 40.61 47.45 -13.25
C SER A 214 39.60 48.47 -12.71
N GLY A 215 39.67 48.77 -11.41
CA GLY A 215 39.05 49.94 -10.82
C GLY A 215 38.90 49.82 -9.30
N ASP A 216 39.84 50.40 -8.54
CA ASP A 216 39.59 50.77 -7.14
C ASP A 216 38.63 51.96 -7.09
N PRO A 217 37.77 52.04 -6.05
CA PRO A 217 37.91 53.20 -5.17
C PRO A 217 37.74 52.90 -3.67
N ALA A 218 38.23 53.86 -2.89
CA ALA A 218 38.42 53.96 -1.44
C ALA A 218 37.12 53.86 -0.57
N PRO A 219 37.25 53.68 0.76
CA PRO A 219 36.14 53.32 1.65
C PRO A 219 35.31 54.55 2.07
N VAL A 220 33.98 54.45 2.02
CA VAL A 220 33.08 55.51 2.51
C VAL A 220 32.23 54.99 3.68
N GLN A 221 32.26 55.73 4.78
CA GLN A 221 31.54 55.46 6.02
C GLN A 221 30.03 55.65 5.90
N ALA A 222 29.29 54.86 6.67
CA ALA A 222 27.85 54.87 6.77
C ALA A 222 27.36 55.90 7.81
N THR A 223 26.61 56.93 7.39
CA THR A 223 25.66 57.65 8.27
C THR A 223 24.48 58.22 7.49
N ASN A 224 23.29 57.99 8.07
CA ASN A 224 22.02 58.71 7.88
C ASN A 224 21.13 58.38 6.67
N ALA A 225 20.22 57.43 6.86
CA ALA A 225 18.83 57.57 6.42
C ALA A 225 17.90 56.81 7.38
N THR A 226 17.08 57.57 8.10
CA THR A 226 16.03 57.11 9.02
C THR A 226 14.86 56.47 8.26
N TRP A 227 14.41 55.32 8.74
CA TRP A 227 13.30 54.52 8.18
C TRP A 227 12.00 54.84 8.92
N GLN A 228 10.90 55.07 8.19
CA GLN A 228 9.52 55.00 8.71
C GLN A 228 8.80 53.77 8.13
N PRO A 229 7.95 53.07 8.90
CA PRO A 229 7.46 51.73 8.55
C PRO A 229 6.23 51.80 7.65
N GLY A 230 6.35 51.30 6.41
CA GLY A 230 5.24 50.94 5.54
C GLY A 230 5.18 49.42 5.38
N SER A 231 4.06 48.82 5.76
CA SER A 231 3.82 47.39 5.85
C SER A 231 3.97 46.62 4.52
N ARG A 232 5.08 45.90 4.35
CA ARG A 232 5.14 44.65 3.57
C ARG A 232 6.01 43.63 4.29
N SER A 233 5.45 42.43 4.40
CA SER A 233 5.96 41.28 5.13
C SER A 233 7.15 40.63 4.42
N ASP A 234 8.29 41.31 4.34
CA ASP A 234 9.54 40.69 3.91
C ASP A 234 10.30 40.18 5.13
N VAL A 235 9.86 39.03 5.65
CA VAL A 235 10.73 38.19 6.47
C VAL A 235 11.63 37.43 5.50
N PRO A 236 12.97 37.54 5.58
CA PRO A 236 13.88 36.71 4.79
C PRO A 236 13.66 35.26 5.23
N THR A 237 12.92 34.50 4.43
CA THR A 237 12.77 33.08 4.67
C THR A 237 14.13 32.46 4.39
N ALA A 238 14.74 31.84 5.40
CA ALA A 238 15.81 30.86 5.17
C ALA A 238 15.32 29.87 4.09
N PRO A 239 16.21 29.21 3.33
CA PRO A 239 15.81 28.13 2.45
C PRO A 239 15.33 26.96 3.31
N ASP A 240 14.11 27.07 3.83
CA ASP A 240 13.33 25.96 4.32
C ASP A 240 13.30 24.96 3.17
N ALA A 241 13.54 23.70 3.51
CA ALA A 241 13.48 22.57 2.59
C ALA A 241 12.17 22.65 1.79
N ALA A 242 12.22 23.30 0.63
CA ALA A 242 11.04 23.62 -0.15
C ALA A 242 10.45 22.28 -0.61
N ILE A 243 9.39 21.88 0.09
CA ILE A 243 8.49 20.79 -0.20
C ILE A 243 8.03 20.99 -1.64
N SER A 244 8.37 20.02 -2.51
CA SER A 244 8.01 20.05 -3.94
C SER A 244 6.51 20.28 -4.12
N SER A 245 6.09 20.81 -5.27
CA SER A 245 4.67 20.89 -5.70
C SER A 245 3.93 19.54 -5.69
N HIS A 246 4.65 18.42 -5.59
CA HIS A 246 4.13 17.06 -5.50
C HIS A 246 3.94 16.52 -4.06
N GLY A 247 4.10 17.36 -3.02
CA GLY A 247 3.74 17.01 -1.65
C GLY A 247 4.79 16.23 -0.84
N LEU A 248 6.07 16.24 -1.26
CA LEU A 248 7.20 15.65 -0.52
C LEU A 248 7.47 16.36 0.81
N ARG A 249 7.25 15.69 1.94
CA ARG A 249 7.44 16.23 3.32
C ARG A 249 8.90 16.36 3.75
N ARG A 250 9.83 15.84 2.94
CA ARG A 250 11.26 15.71 3.23
C ARG A 250 12.04 15.93 1.96
N GLU A 251 13.27 16.41 2.09
CA GLU A 251 14.17 16.49 0.96
C GLU A 251 14.58 15.08 0.51
N ILE A 252 14.45 14.79 -0.78
CA ILE A 252 14.94 13.57 -1.41
C ILE A 252 16.08 13.99 -2.34
N PHE A 253 17.30 13.66 -1.92
CA PHE A 253 18.55 14.11 -2.53
C PHE A 253 19.26 12.93 -3.19
N GLY A 254 19.30 12.87 -4.52
CA GLY A 254 19.90 11.73 -5.23
C GLY A 254 21.13 12.11 -6.04
N PHE A 255 22.20 11.34 -5.88
CA PHE A 255 23.39 11.48 -6.73
C PHE A 255 23.15 10.84 -8.10
N LEU A 256 23.39 11.58 -9.17
CA LEU A 256 23.39 11.11 -10.55
C LEU A 256 24.83 11.08 -11.09
N PRO A 257 25.49 9.92 -11.10
CA PRO A 257 26.84 9.80 -11.58
C PRO A 257 26.96 10.03 -13.09
N TYR A 258 28.11 10.55 -13.53
CA TYR A 258 28.37 10.87 -14.93
C TYR A 258 28.27 9.64 -15.81
N TRP A 259 28.62 8.46 -15.30
CA TRP A 259 28.50 7.19 -16.01
C TRP A 259 27.03 6.76 -16.20
N GLU A 260 26.11 7.18 -15.34
CA GLU A 260 24.67 6.87 -15.47
C GLU A 260 23.90 7.84 -16.38
N VAL A 261 24.44 9.05 -16.65
CA VAL A 261 23.73 10.08 -17.44
C VAL A 261 23.28 9.58 -18.83
N ASN A 262 24.13 8.78 -19.48
CA ASN A 262 23.86 8.19 -20.79
C ASN A 262 23.30 6.77 -20.72
N SER A 263 23.03 6.24 -19.52
CA SER A 263 22.48 4.90 -19.35
C SER A 263 21.08 4.82 -19.98
N SER A 264 20.87 3.77 -20.79
CA SER A 264 19.56 3.51 -21.42
C SER A 264 18.49 3.08 -20.41
N THR A 265 18.92 2.62 -19.24
CA THR A 265 18.05 2.18 -18.14
C THR A 265 17.77 3.28 -17.12
N LEU A 266 18.43 4.44 -17.20
CA LEU A 266 18.18 5.56 -16.27
C LEU A 266 16.71 5.99 -16.29
N ARG A 267 16.05 5.95 -15.13
CA ARG A 267 14.69 6.45 -14.91
C ARG A 267 14.71 7.43 -13.74
N LEU A 268 14.40 8.70 -14.02
CA LEU A 268 14.27 9.74 -13.00
C LEU A 268 12.79 10.00 -12.74
N ASP A 269 12.40 9.98 -11.47
CA ASP A 269 11.03 10.24 -11.04
C ASP A 269 10.94 11.61 -10.37
N TYR A 270 10.77 12.65 -11.18
CA TYR A 270 10.74 14.05 -10.73
C TYR A 270 9.62 14.37 -9.72
N ALA A 271 8.57 13.53 -9.63
CA ALA A 271 7.54 13.70 -8.61
C ALA A 271 7.99 13.26 -7.21
N ARG A 272 9.10 12.51 -7.13
CA ARG A 272 9.57 11.83 -5.92
C ARG A 272 11.00 12.22 -5.54
N ILE A 273 11.65 13.09 -6.31
CA ILE A 273 12.98 13.64 -6.01
C ILE A 273 12.90 15.16 -5.94
N SER A 274 13.57 15.76 -4.96
CA SER A 274 13.62 17.22 -4.82
C SER A 274 14.95 17.81 -5.25
N THR A 275 16.03 17.01 -5.23
CA THR A 275 17.36 17.46 -5.62
C THR A 275 18.13 16.34 -6.31
N ILE A 276 18.65 16.63 -7.50
CA ILE A 276 19.59 15.78 -8.23
C ILE A 276 20.98 16.40 -8.08
N ALA A 277 21.91 15.65 -7.51
CA ALA A 277 23.31 16.04 -7.44
C ALA A 277 24.09 15.35 -8.55
N TYR A 278 24.52 16.10 -9.56
CA TYR A 278 25.38 15.56 -10.61
C TYR A 278 26.73 15.18 -10.01
N PHE A 279 27.15 13.92 -10.14
CA PHE A 279 28.41 13.41 -9.63
C PHE A 279 29.34 13.03 -10.79
N GLY A 280 30.56 13.52 -10.93
CA GLY A 280 31.32 14.44 -10.10
C GLY A 280 32.42 15.09 -10.94
N VAL A 281 32.83 16.29 -10.55
CA VAL A 281 33.92 17.06 -11.17
C VAL A 281 35.03 17.24 -10.13
N GLY A 282 36.24 16.80 -10.43
CA GLY A 282 37.36 16.90 -9.49
C GLY A 282 37.84 18.34 -9.28
N ALA A 283 38.45 18.61 -8.12
CA ALA A 283 39.21 19.83 -7.87
C ALA A 283 40.71 19.50 -7.74
N ASP A 284 41.56 20.37 -8.29
CA ASP A 284 43.01 20.23 -8.18
C ASP A 284 43.61 21.02 -7.01
N ALA A 285 44.93 20.88 -6.82
CA ALA A 285 45.67 21.53 -5.73
C ALA A 285 45.70 23.06 -5.81
N LYS A 286 45.42 23.66 -6.98
CA LYS A 286 45.43 25.12 -7.22
C LYS A 286 44.03 25.72 -7.19
N GLY A 287 43.01 24.91 -6.96
CA GLY A 287 41.61 25.36 -6.95
C GLY A 287 40.97 25.43 -8.33
N TYR A 288 41.49 24.69 -9.32
CA TYR A 288 40.80 24.54 -10.59
C TYR A 288 39.89 23.31 -10.58
N LEU A 289 38.70 23.48 -11.17
CA LEU A 289 37.90 22.33 -11.57
C LEU A 289 38.69 21.56 -12.64
N GLN A 290 38.80 20.24 -12.46
CA GLN A 290 39.51 19.35 -13.37
C GLN A 290 38.69 19.15 -14.65
N LYS A 291 38.82 20.12 -15.56
CA LYS A 291 38.12 20.12 -16.86
C LYS A 291 38.84 19.29 -17.92
N ARG A 292 40.16 19.13 -17.77
CA ARG A 292 41.02 18.42 -18.73
C ARG A 292 41.90 17.38 -18.03
N ASN A 293 42.17 16.30 -18.73
CA ASN A 293 43.21 15.32 -18.41
C ASN A 293 44.59 15.89 -18.74
N SER A 294 45.65 15.18 -18.34
CA SER A 294 47.04 15.56 -18.61
C SER A 294 47.38 15.59 -20.11
N ASP A 295 46.65 14.84 -20.94
CA ASP A 295 46.78 14.83 -22.40
C ASP A 295 46.00 15.97 -23.11
N GLY A 296 45.37 16.87 -22.34
CA GLY A 296 44.57 17.98 -22.85
C GLY A 296 43.13 17.62 -23.23
N SER A 297 42.75 16.33 -23.26
CA SER A 297 41.36 15.90 -23.47
C SER A 297 40.45 16.33 -22.32
N MET A 298 39.14 16.46 -22.55
CA MET A 298 38.20 16.78 -21.46
C MET A 298 38.07 15.60 -20.49
N THR A 299 37.98 15.88 -19.19
CA THR A 299 37.65 14.83 -18.22
C THR A 299 36.23 14.33 -18.44
N VAL A 300 35.97 13.06 -18.17
CA VAL A 300 34.63 12.46 -18.30
C VAL A 300 33.59 13.17 -17.45
N GLY A 301 33.95 13.56 -16.22
CA GLY A 301 33.06 14.33 -15.33
C GLY A 301 32.73 15.71 -15.88
N TRP A 302 33.71 16.44 -16.43
CA TRP A 302 33.41 17.75 -17.03
C TRP A 302 32.64 17.64 -18.34
N SER A 303 32.96 16.63 -19.15
CA SER A 303 32.25 16.31 -20.39
C SER A 303 30.79 15.95 -20.13
N GLY A 304 30.51 15.14 -19.12
CA GLY A 304 29.15 14.81 -18.69
C GLY A 304 28.40 16.02 -18.13
N TRP A 305 29.03 16.84 -17.28
CA TRP A 305 28.41 18.04 -16.71
C TRP A 305 28.00 19.02 -17.80
N THR A 306 28.89 19.19 -18.79
CA THR A 306 28.66 20.10 -19.91
C THR A 306 27.86 19.48 -21.04
N SER A 307 27.41 18.23 -20.93
CA SER A 307 26.72 17.52 -22.00
C SER A 307 25.31 18.05 -22.31
N SER A 308 24.84 17.82 -23.54
CA SER A 308 23.46 18.08 -23.95
C SER A 308 22.45 17.21 -23.20
N ARG A 309 22.82 15.97 -22.88
CA ARG A 309 21.99 15.07 -22.06
C ARG A 309 21.76 15.65 -20.67
N MET A 310 22.81 16.19 -20.04
CA MET A 310 22.67 16.84 -18.74
C MET A 310 21.86 18.14 -18.84
N THR A 311 21.96 18.89 -19.94
CA THR A 311 21.08 20.07 -20.18
C THR A 311 19.60 19.66 -20.15
N ASN A 312 19.24 18.57 -20.84
CA ASN A 312 17.86 18.07 -20.85
C ASN A 312 17.38 17.63 -19.47
N ILE A 313 18.27 17.04 -18.66
CA ILE A 313 17.95 16.65 -17.28
C ILE A 313 17.70 17.89 -16.42
N ILE A 314 18.54 18.94 -16.53
CA ILE A 314 18.34 20.22 -15.83
C ILE A 314 16.98 20.83 -16.20
N SER A 315 16.69 20.96 -17.49
CA SER A 315 15.40 21.53 -17.95
C SER A 315 14.19 20.72 -17.47
N ALA A 316 14.27 19.39 -17.53
CA ALA A 316 13.21 18.52 -17.04
C ALA A 316 13.04 18.61 -15.52
N ALA A 317 14.14 18.69 -14.76
CA ALA A 317 14.13 18.89 -13.32
C ALA A 317 13.42 20.20 -12.96
N HIS A 318 13.80 21.32 -13.57
CA HIS A 318 13.19 22.63 -13.31
C HIS A 318 11.70 22.69 -13.66
N THR A 319 11.30 22.08 -14.78
CA THR A 319 9.88 21.97 -15.17
C THR A 319 9.06 21.24 -14.11
N ASN A 320 9.69 20.35 -13.34
CA ASN A 320 9.07 19.58 -12.26
C ASN A 320 9.50 20.07 -10.86
N HIS A 321 10.03 21.30 -10.74
CA HIS A 321 10.45 21.91 -9.48
C HIS A 321 11.48 21.08 -8.67
N THR A 322 12.32 20.32 -9.37
CA THR A 322 13.47 19.60 -8.82
C THR A 322 14.72 20.45 -9.00
N ARG A 323 15.52 20.61 -7.94
CA ARG A 323 16.82 21.28 -8.00
C ARG A 323 17.88 20.39 -8.64
N VAL A 324 18.85 20.98 -9.33
CA VAL A 324 20.06 20.29 -9.79
C VAL A 324 21.30 20.97 -9.24
N VAL A 325 22.14 20.25 -8.51
CA VAL A 325 23.41 20.77 -7.95
C VAL A 325 24.62 20.08 -8.57
N LEU A 326 25.72 20.81 -8.71
CA LEU A 326 27.01 20.25 -9.15
C LEU A 326 27.73 19.61 -7.96
N THR A 327 28.18 18.36 -8.07
CA THR A 327 29.09 17.78 -7.06
C THR A 327 30.55 18.00 -7.45
N VAL A 328 31.30 18.62 -6.54
CA VAL A 328 32.75 18.80 -6.67
C VAL A 328 33.48 17.90 -5.70
N GLN A 329 34.35 17.04 -6.24
CA GLN A 329 35.04 16.00 -5.48
C GLN A 329 36.51 16.34 -5.20
N SER A 330 36.99 15.95 -4.02
CA SER A 330 38.41 15.98 -3.64
C SER A 330 38.72 14.84 -2.67
N PHE A 331 39.25 13.73 -3.19
CA PHE A 331 39.47 12.51 -2.41
C PHE A 331 40.90 12.40 -1.85
N GLY A 332 41.00 12.22 -0.53
CA GLY A 332 42.20 12.05 0.28
C GLY A 332 42.55 10.60 0.67
N TRP A 333 41.94 9.59 0.01
CA TRP A 333 42.10 8.16 0.35
C TRP A 333 43.49 7.55 0.04
N ASN A 334 44.36 8.30 -0.63
CA ASN A 334 45.75 7.91 -0.88
C ASN A 334 46.69 9.13 -0.72
N THR A 335 48.00 8.87 -0.65
CA THR A 335 49.03 9.91 -0.41
C THR A 335 48.92 11.09 -1.38
N SER A 336 48.73 10.81 -2.68
CA SER A 336 48.63 11.87 -3.70
C SER A 336 47.36 12.70 -3.58
N GLY A 337 46.23 12.06 -3.24
CA GLY A 337 44.94 12.70 -3.02
C GLY A 337 44.97 13.61 -1.79
N LEU A 338 45.57 13.12 -0.70
CA LEU A 338 45.73 13.89 0.53
C LEU A 338 46.62 15.11 0.33
N ALA A 339 47.75 14.96 -0.38
CA ALA A 339 48.62 16.09 -0.72
C ALA A 339 47.87 17.15 -1.55
N ARG A 340 47.08 16.72 -2.54
CA ARG A 340 46.26 17.61 -3.38
C ARG A 340 45.21 18.37 -2.56
N GLN A 341 44.47 17.66 -1.70
CA GLN A 341 43.43 18.24 -0.87
C GLN A 341 44.02 19.24 0.14
N ARG A 342 45.17 18.93 0.77
CA ARG A 342 45.88 19.83 1.69
C ARG A 342 46.33 21.12 1.00
N ALA A 343 46.95 21.01 -0.18
CA ALA A 343 47.41 22.16 -0.95
C ALA A 343 46.26 23.10 -1.36
N LEU A 344 45.12 22.52 -1.76
CA LEU A 344 43.89 23.27 -2.03
C LEU A 344 43.36 23.99 -0.78
N LEU A 345 43.27 23.26 0.34
CA LEU A 345 42.66 23.79 1.55
C LEU A 345 43.54 24.81 2.26
N CYS A 346 44.87 24.68 2.30
CA CYS A 346 45.73 25.67 3.00
C CYS A 346 45.76 27.04 2.30
N SER A 347 45.58 27.10 0.98
CA SER A 347 45.73 28.33 0.19
C SER A 347 44.41 29.09 0.07
N SER A 348 44.35 30.32 0.60
CA SER A 348 43.19 31.21 0.43
C SER A 348 42.90 31.51 -1.04
N SER A 349 43.95 31.70 -1.85
CA SER A 349 43.82 31.91 -3.29
C SER A 349 43.24 30.68 -4.00
N ALA A 350 43.68 29.47 -3.64
CA ALA A 350 43.12 28.24 -4.21
C ALA A 350 41.64 28.05 -3.83
N ARG A 351 41.27 28.32 -2.57
CA ARG A 351 39.87 28.28 -2.13
C ARG A 351 39.00 29.29 -2.90
N LEU A 352 39.49 30.53 -3.09
CA LEU A 352 38.79 31.55 -3.87
C LEU A 352 38.66 31.18 -5.35
N ASN A 353 39.71 30.64 -5.95
CA ASN A 353 39.69 30.16 -7.33
C ASN A 353 38.64 29.06 -7.53
N LEU A 354 38.59 28.10 -6.60
CA LEU A 354 37.62 27.03 -6.66
C LEU A 354 36.20 27.57 -6.51
N ALA A 355 35.97 28.46 -5.53
CA ALA A 355 34.68 29.10 -5.31
C ALA A 355 34.18 29.84 -6.55
N ARG A 356 35.02 30.64 -7.20
CA ARG A 356 34.68 31.36 -8.44
C ARG A 356 34.36 30.40 -9.59
N GLN A 357 35.10 29.30 -9.72
CA GLN A 357 34.83 28.33 -10.79
C GLN A 357 33.57 27.51 -10.55
N ILE A 358 33.27 27.15 -9.31
CA ILE A 358 31.99 26.55 -8.93
C ILE A 358 30.85 27.51 -9.28
N ALA A 359 30.95 28.76 -8.83
CA ALA A 359 29.93 29.77 -9.07
C ALA A 359 29.69 29.99 -10.57
N ALA A 360 30.76 30.07 -11.38
CA ALA A 360 30.67 30.13 -12.83
C ALA A 360 30.01 28.88 -13.44
N ALA A 361 30.42 27.67 -13.02
CA ALA A 361 29.87 26.41 -13.54
C ALA A 361 28.38 26.24 -13.21
N VAL A 362 27.95 26.68 -12.03
CA VAL A 362 26.55 26.69 -11.60
C VAL A 362 25.74 27.65 -12.48
N ARG A 363 26.17 28.91 -12.58
CA ARG A 363 25.53 29.94 -13.41
C ARG A 363 25.42 29.52 -14.88
N ASP A 364 26.52 29.04 -15.46
CA ASP A 364 26.60 28.75 -16.89
C ASP A 364 25.68 27.61 -17.32
N ARG A 365 25.26 26.78 -16.36
CA ARG A 365 24.33 25.65 -16.56
C ARG A 365 22.92 25.92 -16.06
N GLY A 366 22.69 27.07 -15.40
CA GLY A 366 21.45 27.33 -14.69
C GLY A 366 21.21 26.36 -13.53
N ALA A 367 22.25 25.78 -12.94
CA ALA A 367 22.11 24.85 -11.82
C ALA A 367 21.70 25.60 -10.55
N ASP A 368 21.20 24.86 -9.56
CA ASP A 368 20.60 25.39 -8.33
C ASP A 368 21.56 25.36 -7.13
N GLY A 369 22.84 25.04 -7.36
CA GLY A 369 23.85 25.06 -6.31
C GLY A 369 24.96 24.03 -6.46
N VAL A 370 25.58 23.68 -5.34
CA VAL A 370 26.77 22.81 -5.29
C VAL A 370 26.72 21.85 -4.10
N ASN A 371 27.21 20.63 -4.32
CA ASN A 371 27.57 19.66 -3.30
C ASN A 371 29.10 19.50 -3.24
N LEU A 372 29.69 19.42 -2.05
CA LEU A 372 31.13 19.22 -1.88
C LEU A 372 31.42 17.84 -1.31
N ASP A 373 32.14 17.02 -2.07
CA ASP A 373 32.48 15.67 -1.68
C ASP A 373 33.98 15.52 -1.38
N PHE A 374 34.35 15.78 -0.12
CA PHE A 374 35.74 15.80 0.34
C PHE A 374 35.98 14.63 1.29
N GLU A 375 36.62 13.55 0.82
CA GLU A 375 36.69 12.29 1.57
C GLU A 375 38.07 11.59 1.62
N PRO A 376 38.51 11.12 2.80
CA PRO A 376 38.16 11.75 4.07
C PRO A 376 38.63 13.22 4.04
N LEU A 377 38.07 14.05 4.92
CA LEU A 377 38.63 15.38 5.13
C LEU A 377 40.03 15.27 5.76
N ALA A 378 41.02 15.92 5.16
CA ALA A 378 42.38 15.99 5.70
C ALA A 378 42.35 16.44 7.16
N SER A 379 43.00 15.65 8.04
CA SER A 379 43.11 15.97 9.47
C SER A 379 43.73 17.36 9.67
N THR A 380 43.24 18.11 10.66
CA THR A 380 43.62 19.50 11.01
C THR A 380 43.25 20.59 9.99
N TYR A 381 42.44 20.30 8.96
CA TYR A 381 41.97 21.29 7.98
C TYR A 381 40.49 21.70 8.15
N ASP A 382 39.96 21.61 9.37
CA ASP A 382 38.55 21.87 9.68
C ASP A 382 38.18 23.36 9.52
N ALA A 383 39.10 24.27 9.89
CA ALA A 383 38.92 25.71 9.71
C ALA A 383 38.96 26.11 8.23
N GLU A 384 39.89 25.54 7.47
CA GLU A 384 40.10 25.80 6.05
C GLU A 384 38.95 25.28 5.19
N PHE A 385 38.41 24.10 5.52
CA PHE A 385 37.22 23.58 4.86
C PHE A 385 36.00 24.48 5.15
N THR A 386 35.83 24.92 6.40
CA THR A 386 34.78 25.89 6.76
C THR A 386 34.95 27.20 5.98
N ALA A 387 36.19 27.69 5.83
CA ALA A 387 36.48 28.88 5.04
C ALA A 387 36.12 28.68 3.56
N LEU A 388 36.46 27.52 2.96
CA LEU A 388 36.07 27.19 1.58
C LEU A 388 34.55 27.24 1.39
N VAL A 389 33.78 26.59 2.28
CA VAL A 389 32.30 26.59 2.22
C VAL A 389 31.74 28.02 2.26
N ARG A 390 32.26 28.87 3.14
CA ARG A 390 31.84 30.28 3.24
C ARG A 390 32.24 31.09 2.02
N THR A 391 33.44 30.89 1.47
CA THR A 391 33.87 31.55 0.24
C THR A 391 32.96 31.15 -0.93
N ILE A 392 32.59 29.87 -1.05
CA ILE A 392 31.62 29.40 -2.05
C ILE A 392 30.26 30.09 -1.87
N ARG A 393 29.75 30.19 -0.63
CA ARG A 393 28.52 30.94 -0.33
C ARG A 393 28.60 32.39 -0.81
N THR A 394 29.70 33.06 -0.52
CA THR A 394 29.92 34.45 -0.96
C THR A 394 29.91 34.57 -2.48
N GLU A 395 30.63 33.72 -3.20
CA GLU A 395 30.69 33.79 -4.67
C GLU A 395 29.35 33.41 -5.33
N LEU A 396 28.61 32.44 -4.79
CA LEU A 396 27.26 32.11 -5.27
C LEU A 396 26.28 33.25 -5.04
N ASN A 397 26.28 33.86 -3.84
CA ASN A 397 25.42 34.99 -3.50
C ASN A 397 25.69 36.23 -4.36
N ARG A 398 26.91 36.41 -4.88
CA ARG A 398 27.23 37.47 -5.85
C ARG A 398 26.51 37.28 -7.19
N ILE A 399 26.18 36.04 -7.55
CA ILE A 399 25.41 35.75 -8.76
C ILE A 399 23.92 35.92 -8.46
N HIS A 400 23.42 35.22 -7.45
CA HIS A 400 22.04 35.29 -6.97
C HIS A 400 21.90 34.61 -5.59
N GLY A 401 20.92 35.00 -4.79
CA GLY A 401 20.59 34.32 -3.52
C GLY A 401 19.90 32.96 -3.71
N GLY A 402 19.81 32.14 -2.68
CA GLY A 402 18.98 30.92 -2.70
C GLY A 402 19.59 29.68 -3.35
N TYR A 403 20.85 29.73 -3.83
CA TYR A 403 21.58 28.53 -4.22
C TYR A 403 21.78 27.58 -3.05
N GLN A 404 21.57 26.28 -3.28
CA GLN A 404 21.80 25.25 -2.28
C GLN A 404 23.29 24.92 -2.16
N ILE A 405 23.80 24.82 -0.94
CA ILE A 405 25.13 24.29 -0.65
C ILE A 405 24.98 23.10 0.29
N THR A 406 25.47 21.95 -0.14
CA THR A 406 25.60 20.75 0.69
C THR A 406 27.03 20.25 0.69
N PHE A 407 27.38 19.40 1.65
CA PHE A 407 28.64 18.67 1.62
C PHE A 407 28.46 17.28 2.21
N ASP A 408 29.28 16.36 1.71
CA ASP A 408 29.25 14.96 2.06
C ASP A 408 30.15 14.69 3.27
N THR A 409 29.72 13.73 4.07
CA THR A 409 30.49 13.21 5.21
C THR A 409 30.37 11.70 5.23
N LEU A 410 31.38 11.03 5.78
CA LEU A 410 31.35 9.57 5.99
C LEU A 410 30.22 9.17 6.96
N GLY A 411 29.87 7.88 6.99
CA GLY A 411 28.90 7.37 7.96
C GLY A 411 29.31 7.66 9.41
N SER A 412 30.61 7.75 9.70
CA SER A 412 31.12 8.30 10.96
C SER A 412 31.59 9.74 10.78
N ILE A 413 31.23 10.60 11.74
CA ILE A 413 31.48 12.05 11.67
C ILE A 413 32.95 12.46 11.57
N GLY A 414 33.89 11.62 12.03
CA GLY A 414 35.33 11.92 11.99
C GLY A 414 35.69 13.34 12.46
N ASN A 415 36.50 14.03 11.65
CA ASN A 415 36.97 15.41 11.87
C ASN A 415 36.15 16.48 11.11
N TYR A 416 34.98 16.15 10.55
CA TYR A 416 34.21 17.10 9.76
C TYR A 416 33.65 18.26 10.64
N PRO A 417 33.84 19.54 10.25
CA PRO A 417 33.43 20.71 11.03
C PRO A 417 31.93 21.03 10.90
N ILE A 418 31.06 20.04 11.10
CA ILE A 418 29.66 20.13 10.67
C ILE A 418 28.89 21.32 11.26
N ALA A 419 29.13 21.69 12.52
CA ALA A 419 28.47 22.84 13.15
C ALA A 419 28.96 24.19 12.58
N LYS A 420 30.28 24.35 12.42
CA LYS A 420 30.87 25.60 11.89
C LYS A 420 30.58 25.76 10.39
N ALA A 421 30.59 24.67 9.63
CA ALA A 421 30.34 24.64 8.20
C ALA A 421 28.87 24.85 7.83
N THR A 422 27.92 24.53 8.74
CA THR A 422 26.46 24.73 8.52
C THR A 422 25.87 25.92 9.28
N ALA A 423 26.69 26.66 10.04
CA ALA A 423 26.31 27.92 10.68
C ALA A 423 25.84 28.95 9.63
N PRO A 424 25.10 30.02 10.02
CA PRO A 424 24.65 31.06 9.09
C PRO A 424 25.78 31.57 8.18
N GLY A 425 25.50 31.68 6.88
CA GLY A 425 26.52 31.99 5.85
C GLY A 425 27.35 30.78 5.37
N GLY A 426 27.06 29.57 5.86
CA GLY A 426 27.67 28.32 5.41
C GLY A 426 26.75 27.46 4.54
N ALA A 427 26.91 26.14 4.65
CA ALA A 427 26.12 25.13 3.96
C ALA A 427 24.70 24.98 4.54
N ASP A 428 23.77 24.63 3.66
CA ASP A 428 22.37 24.42 3.99
C ASP A 428 22.14 23.09 4.71
N ALA A 429 22.82 22.03 4.27
CA ALA A 429 22.73 20.70 4.87
C ALA A 429 24.01 19.88 4.72
N ILE A 430 24.07 18.80 5.49
CA ILE A 430 25.07 17.75 5.42
C ILE A 430 24.41 16.52 4.81
N PHE A 431 25.02 15.97 3.77
CA PHE A 431 24.70 14.62 3.29
C PHE A 431 25.59 13.63 4.06
N VAL A 432 24.97 12.70 4.77
CA VAL A 432 25.67 11.67 5.53
C VAL A 432 25.63 10.39 4.73
N MET A 433 26.79 9.86 4.36
CA MET A 433 26.90 8.56 3.70
C MET A 433 26.58 7.43 4.70
N GLY A 434 25.29 7.22 4.96
CA GLY A 434 24.73 6.20 5.86
C GLY A 434 24.84 4.78 5.32
N TYR A 435 25.98 4.44 4.74
CA TYR A 435 26.33 3.14 4.16
C TYR A 435 27.85 2.92 4.28
N ASP A 436 28.34 1.78 3.77
CA ASP A 436 29.72 1.30 3.90
C ASP A 436 30.22 1.07 5.34
N TYR A 437 29.32 0.84 6.31
CA TYR A 437 29.69 0.38 7.66
C TYR A 437 30.35 -1.01 7.66
N ARG A 438 30.22 -1.74 6.55
CA ARG A 438 31.00 -2.93 6.21
C ARG A 438 31.59 -2.75 4.81
N SER A 439 32.88 -2.99 4.70
CA SER A 439 33.68 -2.83 3.50
C SER A 439 34.00 -4.18 2.84
N ALA A 440 34.78 -4.15 1.75
CA ALA A 440 35.28 -5.36 1.09
C ALA A 440 36.00 -6.34 2.04
N GLY A 441 36.71 -5.81 3.05
CA GLY A 441 37.50 -6.60 4.01
C GLY A 441 36.75 -7.03 5.28
N SER A 442 35.50 -6.60 5.49
CA SER A 442 34.79 -6.89 6.73
C SER A 442 34.54 -8.39 6.93
N SER A 443 34.76 -8.87 8.15
CA SER A 443 34.44 -10.22 8.61
C SER A 443 33.94 -10.12 10.06
N PRO A 444 32.74 -10.62 10.39
CA PRO A 444 31.79 -11.28 9.51
C PRO A 444 31.18 -10.34 8.45
N VAL A 445 30.70 -10.92 7.36
CA VAL A 445 29.97 -10.19 6.31
C VAL A 445 28.57 -9.79 6.79
N GLY A 446 27.89 -8.86 6.12
CA GLY A 446 26.56 -8.41 6.55
C GLY A 446 26.08 -7.17 5.81
N SER A 447 25.07 -6.50 6.38
CA SER A 447 24.59 -5.22 5.86
C SER A 447 25.71 -4.19 5.80
N ILE A 448 25.79 -3.47 4.68
CA ILE A 448 26.64 -2.28 4.53
C ILE A 448 25.99 -1.03 5.13
N ALA A 449 24.70 -1.09 5.47
CA ALA A 449 23.92 0.00 6.04
C ALA A 449 22.99 -0.55 7.15
N PRO A 450 23.55 -1.09 8.24
CA PRO A 450 22.78 -1.75 9.30
C PRO A 450 21.96 -0.73 10.10
N LEU A 451 20.70 -1.04 10.39
CA LEU A 451 19.89 -0.24 11.32
C LEU A 451 20.24 -0.50 12.79
N ARG A 452 20.78 -1.70 13.07
CA ARG A 452 21.26 -2.10 14.38
C ARG A 452 22.33 -3.17 14.22
N ARG A 453 23.49 -3.03 14.86
CA ARG A 453 24.47 -4.12 14.96
C ARG A 453 25.35 -4.01 16.21
N THR A 454 26.21 -5.01 16.42
CA THR A 454 27.36 -4.87 17.32
C THR A 454 28.40 -3.97 16.67
N GLY A 455 28.74 -2.85 17.32
CA GLY A 455 29.57 -1.78 16.76
C GLY A 455 28.74 -0.68 16.09
N TYR A 456 29.41 0.26 15.43
CA TYR A 456 28.80 1.49 14.93
C TYR A 456 27.79 1.25 13.80
N ASP A 457 26.61 1.84 13.88
CA ASP A 457 25.51 1.71 12.92
C ASP A 457 24.80 3.04 12.54
N ILE A 458 23.75 2.97 11.72
CA ILE A 458 23.03 4.17 11.26
C ILE A 458 22.41 4.98 12.40
N ARG A 459 21.95 4.34 13.47
CA ARG A 459 21.35 5.06 14.60
C ARG A 459 22.42 5.82 15.36
N ASP A 460 23.59 5.21 15.58
CA ASP A 460 24.73 5.88 16.19
C ASP A 460 25.17 7.09 15.37
N THR A 461 25.18 6.96 14.04
CA THR A 461 25.42 8.08 13.12
C THR A 461 24.41 9.20 13.31
N ILE A 462 23.10 8.90 13.27
CA ILE A 462 22.07 9.92 13.45
C ILE A 462 22.25 10.65 14.79
N LEU A 463 22.47 9.90 15.88
CA LEU A 463 22.67 10.47 17.21
C LEU A 463 23.92 11.35 17.28
N ALA A 464 25.05 10.90 16.71
CA ALA A 464 26.30 11.66 16.71
C ALA A 464 26.19 13.00 15.95
N TYR A 465 25.44 13.02 14.83
CA TYR A 465 25.25 14.24 14.04
C TYR A 465 24.24 15.19 14.71
N THR A 466 23.09 14.66 15.14
CA THR A 466 22.04 15.46 15.78
C THR A 466 22.42 16.02 17.14
N ALA A 467 23.45 15.47 17.78
CA ALA A 467 24.07 16.05 18.97
C ALA A 467 24.85 17.35 18.68
N LYS A 468 25.25 17.61 17.43
CA LYS A 468 26.08 18.77 17.04
C LYS A 468 25.34 19.79 16.16
N VAL A 469 24.32 19.36 15.41
CA VAL A 469 23.52 20.22 14.54
C VAL A 469 22.04 19.86 14.63
N PRO A 470 21.12 20.80 14.36
CA PRO A 470 19.70 20.47 14.29
C PRO A 470 19.41 19.35 13.27
N PRO A 471 18.44 18.44 13.54
CA PRO A 471 18.02 17.41 12.57
C PRO A 471 17.68 17.94 11.18
N SER A 472 17.17 19.17 11.10
CA SER A 472 16.88 19.89 9.86
C SER A 472 18.11 20.24 9.01
N LYS A 473 19.34 19.95 9.49
CA LYS A 473 20.59 20.06 8.73
C LYS A 473 21.09 18.72 8.17
N VAL A 474 20.45 17.60 8.50
CA VAL A 474 20.97 16.25 8.20
C VAL A 474 20.14 15.57 7.12
N ILE A 475 20.78 15.16 6.03
CA ILE A 475 20.22 14.29 4.99
C ILE A 475 20.88 12.91 5.13
N LEU A 476 20.09 11.87 5.41
CA LEU A 476 20.62 10.52 5.60
C LEU A 476 20.68 9.77 4.27
N GLY A 477 21.88 9.53 3.75
CA GLY A 477 22.13 8.72 2.57
C GLY A 477 21.80 7.24 2.77
N VAL A 478 21.13 6.63 1.79
CA VAL A 478 20.87 5.19 1.72
C VAL A 478 21.45 4.60 0.43
N PRO A 479 21.92 3.33 0.46
CA PRO A 479 22.52 2.70 -0.71
C PRO A 479 21.45 2.07 -1.61
N TYR A 480 21.49 2.38 -2.91
CA TYR A 480 20.80 1.67 -3.99
C TYR A 480 21.73 0.62 -4.61
N TYR A 481 22.55 0.01 -3.76
CA TYR A 481 23.45 -1.09 -4.08
C TYR A 481 23.60 -1.97 -2.84
N GLY A 482 24.13 -3.16 -3.07
CA GLY A 482 24.56 -4.08 -2.03
C GLY A 482 26.03 -4.44 -2.20
N ARG A 483 26.52 -5.33 -1.35
CA ARG A 483 27.86 -5.90 -1.49
C ARG A 483 27.81 -7.41 -1.39
N ALA A 484 28.57 -8.06 -2.27
CA ALA A 484 28.77 -9.49 -2.29
C ALA A 484 30.16 -9.85 -1.77
N TRP A 485 30.26 -10.92 -1.00
CA TRP A 485 31.52 -11.48 -0.51
C TRP A 485 31.58 -12.97 -0.77
N SER A 486 32.78 -13.49 -1.00
CA SER A 486 33.04 -14.93 -0.90
C SER A 486 33.09 -15.33 0.57
N THR A 487 32.42 -16.40 0.96
CA THR A 487 32.25 -16.78 2.38
C THR A 487 32.57 -18.25 2.64
N SER A 488 32.87 -18.57 3.91
CA SER A 488 33.14 -19.94 4.36
C SER A 488 31.89 -20.83 4.31
N SER A 489 30.69 -20.27 4.43
CA SER A 489 29.42 -20.99 4.38
C SER A 489 28.27 -20.13 3.85
N SER A 490 27.08 -20.73 3.73
CA SER A 490 25.83 -20.02 3.41
C SER A 490 25.09 -19.46 4.63
N ALA A 491 25.61 -19.66 5.85
CA ALA A 491 24.99 -19.17 7.08
C ALA A 491 25.11 -17.65 7.17
N VAL A 492 24.07 -16.97 7.67
CA VAL A 492 24.08 -15.49 7.81
C VAL A 492 25.32 -15.04 8.60
N HIS A 493 25.95 -13.94 8.19
CA HIS A 493 27.16 -13.41 8.83
C HIS A 493 28.35 -14.38 8.80
N ALA A 494 28.53 -15.09 7.69
CA ALA A 494 29.66 -15.98 7.54
C ALA A 494 31.01 -15.24 7.49
N THR A 495 32.08 -15.99 7.77
CA THR A 495 33.45 -15.49 7.65
C THR A 495 33.75 -15.09 6.20
N ASN A 496 34.32 -13.89 6.03
CA ASN A 496 34.77 -13.41 4.73
C ASN A 496 36.02 -14.18 4.29
N THR A 497 35.98 -14.73 3.09
CA THR A 497 37.08 -15.46 2.44
C THR A 497 37.40 -14.89 1.06
N SER A 498 36.95 -13.66 0.79
CA SER A 498 37.15 -12.96 -0.46
C SER A 498 38.63 -12.74 -0.75
N GLY A 499 39.01 -12.83 -2.02
CA GLY A 499 40.39 -12.66 -2.48
C GLY A 499 40.60 -13.32 -3.83
N THR A 500 41.83 -13.36 -4.31
CA THR A 500 42.16 -13.90 -5.65
C THR A 500 41.66 -15.33 -5.85
N LYS A 501 41.80 -16.20 -4.83
CA LYS A 501 41.38 -17.62 -4.90
C LYS A 501 39.86 -17.78 -5.00
N ASN A 502 39.12 -17.26 -4.04
CA ASN A 502 37.67 -17.47 -3.94
C ASN A 502 36.85 -16.43 -4.71
N GLY A 503 37.51 -15.42 -5.28
CA GLY A 503 36.96 -14.22 -5.92
C GLY A 503 36.73 -13.07 -4.93
N ALA A 504 36.93 -11.85 -5.42
CA ALA A 504 36.91 -10.63 -4.63
C ALA A 504 35.49 -10.22 -4.18
N SER A 505 35.43 -9.39 -3.14
CA SER A 505 34.20 -8.69 -2.77
C SER A 505 33.88 -7.62 -3.81
N THR A 506 32.60 -7.47 -4.14
CA THR A 506 32.14 -6.51 -5.15
C THR A 506 30.89 -5.79 -4.69
N ALA A 507 30.80 -4.49 -4.97
CA ALA A 507 29.53 -3.79 -4.95
C ALA A 507 28.62 -4.36 -6.06
N VAL A 508 27.31 -4.41 -5.81
CA VAL A 508 26.31 -4.94 -6.73
C VAL A 508 25.16 -3.95 -6.77
N MET A 509 24.93 -3.31 -7.92
CA MET A 509 23.82 -2.37 -8.13
C MET A 509 22.47 -3.04 -7.83
N TYR A 510 21.49 -2.25 -7.38
CA TYR A 510 20.20 -2.80 -6.94
C TYR A 510 19.48 -3.60 -8.02
N ASP A 511 19.53 -3.17 -9.27
CA ASP A 511 18.90 -3.85 -10.41
C ASP A 511 19.30 -5.34 -10.51
N THR A 512 20.59 -5.59 -10.43
CA THR A 512 21.28 -6.87 -10.48
C THR A 512 21.07 -7.60 -9.17
N ALA A 513 21.21 -6.92 -8.03
CA ALA A 513 21.02 -7.54 -6.73
C ALA A 513 19.60 -8.11 -6.57
N ALA A 514 18.58 -7.41 -7.06
CA ALA A 514 17.20 -7.86 -7.06
C ALA A 514 16.99 -9.12 -7.93
N GLU A 515 17.71 -9.25 -9.06
CA GLU A 515 17.72 -10.48 -9.85
C GLU A 515 18.35 -11.65 -9.09
N TYR A 516 19.44 -11.40 -8.37
CA TYR A 516 20.07 -12.42 -7.53
C TYR A 516 19.14 -12.85 -6.38
N LEU A 517 18.45 -11.92 -5.73
CA LEU A 517 17.44 -12.24 -4.71
C LEU A 517 16.31 -13.11 -5.29
N ALA A 518 15.83 -12.80 -6.50
CA ALA A 518 14.79 -13.58 -7.16
C ALA A 518 15.30 -14.99 -7.55
N ARG A 519 16.52 -15.08 -8.08
CA ARG A 519 17.11 -16.33 -8.58
C ARG A 519 17.53 -17.29 -7.46
N TYR A 520 18.15 -16.79 -6.40
CA TYR A 520 18.75 -17.62 -5.35
C TYR A 520 17.92 -17.65 -4.05
N GLY A 521 16.75 -17.02 -4.06
CA GLY A 521 15.84 -16.93 -2.93
C GLY A 521 16.21 -15.77 -2.02
N ARG A 522 15.25 -14.87 -1.85
CA ARG A 522 15.34 -13.73 -0.93
C ARG A 522 15.22 -14.20 0.51
N ARG A 523 16.19 -13.82 1.34
CA ARG A 523 16.17 -13.94 2.81
C ARG A 523 16.18 -12.54 3.43
N TYR A 524 15.84 -12.46 4.72
CA TYR A 524 15.82 -11.21 5.46
C TYR A 524 16.46 -11.40 6.84
N GLU A 525 17.40 -10.53 7.21
CA GLU A 525 17.98 -10.50 8.55
C GLU A 525 17.30 -9.34 9.31
N ALA A 526 16.63 -9.69 10.41
CA ALA A 526 15.70 -8.78 11.08
C ALA A 526 16.39 -7.78 12.01
N THR A 527 17.64 -8.04 12.43
CA THR A 527 18.39 -7.14 13.32
C THR A 527 18.92 -5.94 12.56
N GLU A 528 19.65 -6.20 11.48
CA GLU A 528 20.26 -5.19 10.61
C GLU A 528 19.25 -4.62 9.61
N GLN A 529 18.06 -5.24 9.51
CA GLN A 529 16.97 -4.86 8.60
C GLN A 529 17.43 -4.84 7.15
N ILE A 530 17.87 -6.00 6.66
CA ILE A 530 18.53 -6.14 5.36
C ILE A 530 18.05 -7.38 4.62
N ALA A 531 17.87 -7.25 3.30
CA ALA A 531 17.63 -8.39 2.43
C ALA A 531 18.97 -9.01 2.02
N TRP A 532 19.01 -10.34 1.93
CA TRP A 532 20.22 -11.04 1.52
C TRP A 532 19.92 -12.36 0.82
N THR A 533 20.92 -12.88 0.12
CA THR A 533 20.89 -14.23 -0.45
C THR A 533 22.28 -14.87 -0.41
N ALA A 534 22.32 -16.19 -0.49
CA ALA A 534 23.56 -16.95 -0.58
C ALA A 534 23.52 -17.94 -1.74
N TYR A 535 24.60 -18.01 -2.50
CA TYR A 535 24.72 -18.86 -3.68
C TYR A 535 26.15 -19.36 -3.86
N ARG A 536 26.36 -20.38 -4.69
CA ARG A 536 27.71 -20.83 -5.05
C ARG A 536 28.13 -20.18 -6.36
N ARG A 537 29.38 -19.74 -6.43
CA ARG A 537 29.98 -19.21 -7.65
C ARG A 537 31.40 -19.75 -7.81
N GLU A 538 31.72 -20.14 -9.04
CA GLU A 538 33.06 -20.51 -9.44
C GLU A 538 33.89 -19.27 -9.78
N ASN A 539 35.16 -19.28 -9.36
CA ASN A 539 36.15 -18.28 -9.67
C ASN A 539 37.40 -18.97 -10.23
N CYS A 540 37.72 -18.71 -11.50
CA CYS A 540 38.85 -19.32 -12.18
C CYS A 540 40.01 -18.32 -12.27
N THR A 541 41.18 -18.73 -11.81
CA THR A 541 42.43 -17.95 -11.92
C THR A 541 43.56 -18.82 -12.43
N THR A 542 44.58 -18.20 -13.01
CA THR A 542 45.79 -18.89 -13.46
C THR A 542 46.53 -19.60 -12.31
N THR A 543 46.54 -19.02 -11.11
CA THR A 543 47.25 -19.55 -9.94
C THR A 543 46.50 -20.65 -9.20
N TYR A 544 45.17 -20.58 -9.11
CA TYR A 544 44.38 -21.48 -8.25
C TYR A 544 43.42 -22.42 -9.00
N GLY A 545 43.42 -22.38 -10.34
CA GLY A 545 42.39 -23.05 -11.14
C GLY A 545 41.00 -22.49 -10.85
N CYS A 546 39.97 -23.30 -11.09
CA CYS A 546 38.58 -22.96 -10.81
C CYS A 546 38.18 -23.41 -9.40
N VAL A 547 37.87 -22.45 -8.53
CA VAL A 547 37.45 -22.69 -7.15
C VAL A 547 35.99 -22.26 -6.99
N THR A 548 35.14 -23.18 -6.52
CA THR A 548 33.76 -22.85 -6.15
C THR A 548 33.67 -22.52 -4.67
N SER A 549 33.23 -21.30 -4.34
CA SER A 549 32.99 -20.86 -2.98
C SER A 549 31.53 -20.43 -2.77
N TRP A 550 31.12 -20.31 -1.51
CA TRP A 550 29.90 -19.58 -1.19
C TRP A 550 30.08 -18.09 -1.47
N ARG A 551 28.97 -17.46 -1.85
CA ARG A 551 28.80 -16.02 -2.00
C ARG A 551 27.62 -15.58 -1.14
N GLN A 552 27.77 -14.49 -0.41
CA GLN A 552 26.66 -13.81 0.26
C GLN A 552 26.53 -12.40 -0.28
N LEU A 553 25.33 -12.06 -0.73
CA LEU A 553 24.95 -10.72 -1.19
C LEU A 553 23.98 -10.13 -0.18
N TYR A 554 24.32 -8.97 0.38
CA TYR A 554 23.46 -8.16 1.23
C TYR A 554 23.08 -6.89 0.49
N VAL A 555 21.80 -6.57 0.40
CA VAL A 555 21.28 -5.42 -0.34
C VAL A 555 20.07 -4.78 0.32
N ASP A 556 20.01 -3.47 0.23
CA ASP A 556 18.90 -2.65 0.64
C ASP A 556 17.76 -2.72 -0.38
N ASP A 557 16.80 -3.62 -0.14
CA ASP A 557 15.58 -3.71 -0.96
C ASP A 557 14.48 -2.76 -0.49
N ALA A 558 13.35 -2.75 -1.19
CA ALA A 558 12.24 -1.85 -0.89
C ALA A 558 11.70 -1.96 0.56
N THR A 559 11.92 -3.09 1.25
CA THR A 559 11.56 -3.24 2.67
C THR A 559 12.64 -2.64 3.58
N ALA A 560 13.91 -2.97 3.32
CA ALA A 560 15.05 -2.46 4.08
C ALA A 560 15.19 -0.93 3.97
N VAL A 561 15.10 -0.39 2.75
CA VAL A 561 15.13 1.06 2.48
C VAL A 561 13.96 1.77 3.15
N ALA A 562 12.76 1.19 3.12
CA ALA A 562 11.59 1.76 3.78
C ALA A 562 11.77 1.87 5.31
N ALA A 563 12.47 0.92 5.94
CA ALA A 563 12.80 1.00 7.37
C ALA A 563 13.81 2.12 7.67
N LYS A 564 14.79 2.36 6.78
CA LYS A 564 15.71 3.51 6.89
C LYS A 564 14.96 4.84 6.74
N TYR A 565 14.02 4.91 5.81
CA TYR A 565 13.15 6.08 5.64
C TYR A 565 12.23 6.33 6.85
N ASP A 566 11.90 5.31 7.65
CA ASP A 566 11.22 5.52 8.92
C ASP A 566 12.11 6.24 9.93
N LEU A 567 13.43 5.98 9.95
CA LEU A 567 14.37 6.73 10.80
C LEU A 567 14.42 8.21 10.41
N VAL A 568 14.46 8.52 9.12
CA VAL A 568 14.39 9.91 8.62
C VAL A 568 13.16 10.63 9.15
N ASN A 569 12.00 9.96 9.12
CA ASN A 569 10.76 10.52 9.65
C ASN A 569 10.78 10.64 11.18
N SER A 570 11.21 9.60 11.90
CA SER A 570 11.14 9.53 13.36
C SER A 570 12.09 10.49 14.05
N TYR A 571 13.28 10.71 13.49
CA TYR A 571 14.26 11.65 14.01
C TYR A 571 14.07 13.08 13.48
N GLY A 572 13.05 13.31 12.65
CA GLY A 572 12.79 14.65 12.08
C GLY A 572 13.93 15.17 11.22
N LEU A 573 14.68 14.28 10.55
CA LEU A 573 15.80 14.67 9.70
C LEU A 573 15.30 15.49 8.51
N ARG A 574 16.17 16.32 7.93
CA ARG A 574 15.87 17.14 6.75
C ARG A 574 15.38 16.29 5.57
N GLY A 575 16.01 15.15 5.35
CA GLY A 575 15.80 14.37 4.15
C GLY A 575 16.43 12.98 4.12
N ALA A 576 16.12 12.27 3.04
CA ALA A 576 16.77 11.02 2.65
C ALA A 576 17.64 11.26 1.42
N GLY A 577 18.82 10.64 1.42
CA GLY A 577 19.80 10.70 0.34
C GLY A 577 19.89 9.38 -0.43
N ILE A 578 20.29 9.40 -1.70
CA ILE A 578 20.40 8.19 -2.53
C ILE A 578 21.80 8.13 -3.19
N TRP A 579 22.53 7.03 -2.94
CA TRP A 579 23.67 6.62 -3.77
C TRP A 579 23.38 5.26 -4.44
N ALA A 580 23.17 5.18 -5.76
CA ALA A 580 23.02 6.29 -6.68
C ALA A 580 21.81 6.12 -7.60
N LEU A 581 21.32 7.24 -8.13
CA LEU A 581 20.29 7.25 -9.16
C LEU A 581 20.78 6.48 -10.38
N GLY A 582 19.95 5.60 -10.92
CA GLY A 582 20.30 4.71 -12.03
C GLY A 582 20.60 3.28 -11.60
N TYR A 583 21.07 3.05 -10.37
CA TYR A 583 21.37 1.70 -9.87
C TYR A 583 20.13 0.82 -9.67
N ASP A 584 18.96 1.43 -9.61
CA ASP A 584 17.65 0.76 -9.61
C ASP A 584 17.16 0.37 -11.02
N GLY A 585 17.83 0.82 -12.08
CA GLY A 585 17.47 0.56 -13.46
C GLY A 585 16.02 0.93 -13.76
N THR A 586 15.23 -0.03 -14.24
CA THR A 586 13.80 0.17 -14.54
C THR A 586 12.86 -0.25 -13.41
N ARG A 587 13.38 -0.51 -12.20
CA ARG A 587 12.61 -1.09 -11.09
C ARG A 587 11.87 -0.01 -10.28
N PRO A 588 10.52 -0.08 -10.16
CA PRO A 588 9.76 1.00 -9.53
C PRO A 588 9.68 0.91 -8.00
N GLU A 589 10.06 -0.21 -7.38
CA GLU A 589 9.75 -0.47 -5.98
C GLU A 589 10.47 0.44 -4.97
N LEU A 590 11.67 0.93 -5.30
CA LEU A 590 12.41 1.86 -4.44
C LEU A 590 11.79 3.27 -4.48
N TRP A 591 11.38 3.75 -5.65
CA TRP A 591 10.56 4.96 -5.79
C TRP A 591 9.22 4.84 -5.08
N ALA A 592 8.58 3.67 -5.13
CA ALA A 592 7.35 3.41 -4.38
C ALA A 592 7.57 3.47 -2.86
N ALA A 593 8.77 3.13 -2.36
CA ALA A 593 9.11 3.32 -0.95
C ALA A 593 9.18 4.81 -0.57
N ILE A 594 9.79 5.64 -1.43
CA ILE A 594 9.80 7.11 -1.25
C ILE A 594 8.37 7.66 -1.23
N GLN A 595 7.53 7.27 -2.21
CA GLN A 595 6.12 7.66 -2.25
C GLN A 595 5.42 7.39 -0.91
N ARG A 596 5.50 6.14 -0.43
CA ARG A 596 4.84 5.73 0.81
C ARG A 596 5.37 6.47 2.04
N LYS A 597 6.66 6.81 2.07
CA LYS A 597 7.33 7.33 3.27
C LYS A 597 7.37 8.84 3.33
N PHE A 598 7.43 9.54 2.20
CA PHE A 598 7.71 10.98 2.18
C PHE A 598 6.66 11.81 1.46
N VAL A 599 5.78 11.24 0.65
CA VAL A 599 4.68 12.01 0.05
C VAL A 599 3.52 12.13 1.03
N THR A 600 2.97 13.34 1.19
CA THR A 600 1.69 13.56 1.88
C THR A 600 0.59 13.10 0.95
N ASP A 601 0.02 11.94 1.26
CA ASP A 601 -1.16 11.46 0.56
C ASP A 601 -2.40 12.09 1.21
N THR A 602 -3.01 13.05 0.51
CA THR A 602 -4.31 13.64 0.88
C THR A 602 -5.44 13.14 0.00
N THR A 603 -5.14 12.25 -0.95
CA THR A 603 -6.12 11.79 -1.94
C THR A 603 -6.78 10.52 -1.41
N ALA A 604 -8.09 10.57 -1.20
CA ALA A 604 -8.80 9.35 -0.86
C ALA A 604 -8.82 8.37 -2.04
N PRO A 605 -8.75 7.05 -1.77
CA PRO A 605 -8.96 6.03 -2.80
C PRO A 605 -10.27 6.24 -3.56
N LYS A 606 -10.40 5.61 -4.73
CA LYS A 606 -11.68 5.46 -5.44
C LYS A 606 -12.05 3.98 -5.46
N ALA A 607 -13.28 3.66 -5.09
CA ALA A 607 -13.77 2.28 -5.01
C ALA A 607 -15.09 2.08 -5.76
N GLY A 608 -15.41 0.83 -6.13
CA GLY A 608 -16.69 0.51 -6.76
C GLY A 608 -17.04 -0.97 -6.85
N VAL A 609 -18.34 -1.26 -6.89
CA VAL A 609 -18.89 -2.63 -6.97
C VAL A 609 -19.01 -3.04 -8.44
N ARG A 610 -18.46 -4.20 -8.81
CA ARG A 610 -18.61 -4.76 -10.15
C ARG A 610 -20.09 -4.97 -10.48
N THR A 611 -20.48 -4.64 -11.71
CA THR A 611 -21.87 -4.72 -12.16
C THR A 611 -22.46 -6.10 -11.90
N LEU A 612 -23.64 -6.13 -11.29
CA LEU A 612 -24.40 -7.34 -11.04
C LEU A 612 -25.41 -7.59 -12.16
N ALA A 613 -25.72 -8.85 -12.44
CA ALA A 613 -26.87 -9.19 -13.26
C ALA A 613 -28.14 -8.60 -12.65
N ALA A 614 -29.08 -8.12 -13.48
CA ALA A 614 -30.30 -7.50 -12.98
C ALA A 614 -31.16 -8.46 -12.14
N ARG A 615 -31.08 -9.76 -12.45
CA ARG A 615 -31.72 -10.89 -11.77
C ARG A 615 -30.66 -11.94 -11.41
N GLN A 616 -30.69 -12.43 -10.18
CA GLN A 616 -29.94 -13.62 -9.75
C GLN A 616 -30.89 -14.81 -9.72
N LEU A 617 -30.51 -15.90 -10.40
CA LEU A 617 -31.26 -17.16 -10.43
C LEU A 617 -30.94 -18.07 -9.24
N ASN A 618 -29.94 -17.69 -8.44
CA ASN A 618 -29.56 -18.36 -7.22
C ASN A 618 -29.59 -17.36 -6.06
N PRO A 619 -30.10 -17.74 -4.88
CA PRO A 619 -29.99 -16.91 -3.68
C PRO A 619 -28.53 -16.66 -3.27
N GLY A 620 -27.63 -17.62 -3.51
CA GLY A 620 -26.19 -17.45 -3.34
C GLY A 620 -25.52 -16.90 -4.61
N PHE A 621 -24.93 -15.70 -4.55
CA PHE A 621 -24.22 -15.11 -5.68
C PHE A 621 -23.01 -14.27 -5.25
N THR A 622 -22.00 -14.17 -6.12
CA THR A 622 -20.77 -13.42 -5.84
C THR A 622 -20.96 -11.94 -6.08
N VAL A 623 -20.58 -11.13 -5.09
CA VAL A 623 -20.43 -9.68 -5.20
C VAL A 623 -18.94 -9.38 -5.22
N ALA A 624 -18.47 -8.63 -6.21
CA ALA A 624 -17.07 -8.25 -6.35
C ALA A 624 -16.92 -6.72 -6.37
N TRP A 625 -15.78 -6.21 -5.93
CA TRP A 625 -15.46 -4.79 -5.92
C TRP A 625 -13.99 -4.56 -6.28
N THR A 626 -13.66 -3.34 -6.66
CA THR A 626 -12.27 -2.90 -6.81
C THR A 626 -12.06 -1.52 -6.21
N ALA A 627 -10.80 -1.17 -5.99
CA ALA A 627 -10.39 0.18 -5.67
C ALA A 627 -9.05 0.52 -6.31
N ARG A 628 -8.81 1.82 -6.50
CA ARG A 628 -7.56 2.38 -6.97
C ARG A 628 -7.22 3.58 -6.09
N ASP A 629 -5.93 3.74 -5.88
CA ASP A 629 -5.34 4.88 -5.20
C ASP A 629 -4.07 5.29 -5.96
N ASP A 630 -3.60 6.53 -5.82
CA ASP A 630 -2.33 7.00 -6.40
C ASP A 630 -1.10 6.51 -5.61
N VAL A 631 -1.30 6.03 -4.38
CA VAL A 631 -0.30 5.33 -3.58
C VAL A 631 -0.61 3.84 -3.49
N SER A 632 -1.66 3.47 -2.77
CA SER A 632 -2.09 2.07 -2.57
C SER A 632 -3.40 1.97 -1.79
N VAL A 633 -4.14 0.88 -1.97
CA VAL A 633 -5.34 0.58 -1.16
C VAL A 633 -4.98 -0.38 -0.04
N ALA A 634 -5.31 -0.03 1.21
CA ALA A 634 -5.11 -0.86 2.38
C ALA A 634 -6.28 -1.82 2.66
N SER A 635 -7.53 -1.33 2.57
CA SER A 635 -8.72 -2.14 2.89
C SER A 635 -10.02 -1.56 2.30
N HIS A 636 -11.10 -2.35 2.40
CA HIS A 636 -12.44 -1.98 1.94
C HIS A 636 -13.49 -2.15 3.05
N ASP A 637 -14.52 -1.30 3.03
CA ASP A 637 -15.78 -1.53 3.74
C ASP A 637 -16.88 -1.77 2.70
N VAL A 638 -17.70 -2.81 2.91
CA VAL A 638 -18.82 -3.18 2.02
C VAL A 638 -20.12 -3.17 2.79
N GLN A 639 -21.13 -2.51 2.25
CA GLN A 639 -22.48 -2.44 2.80
C GLN A 639 -23.52 -2.95 1.82
N VAL A 640 -24.64 -3.39 2.37
CA VAL A 640 -25.79 -3.92 1.65
C VAL A 640 -27.07 -3.23 2.11
N ALA A 641 -27.96 -2.94 1.16
CA ALA A 641 -29.33 -2.51 1.41
C ALA A 641 -30.28 -3.56 0.85
N THR A 642 -31.34 -3.90 1.60
CA THR A 642 -32.36 -4.88 1.20
C THR A 642 -33.68 -4.15 0.97
N ASP A 643 -34.33 -4.39 -0.16
CA ASP A 643 -35.59 -3.77 -0.61
C ASP A 643 -35.64 -2.25 -0.46
N GLY A 644 -34.51 -1.59 -0.72
CA GLY A 644 -34.40 -0.13 -0.60
C GLY A 644 -34.30 0.41 0.84
N GLY A 645 -34.31 -0.47 1.85
CA GLY A 645 -34.09 -0.11 3.25
C GLY A 645 -32.69 0.42 3.55
N ALA A 646 -32.40 0.69 4.83
CA ALA A 646 -31.14 1.27 5.27
C ALA A 646 -29.91 0.42 4.93
N TRP A 647 -28.78 1.09 4.65
CA TRP A 647 -27.48 0.47 4.46
C TRP A 647 -26.99 -0.21 5.75
N ARG A 648 -26.57 -1.47 5.65
CA ARG A 648 -26.01 -2.25 6.76
C ARG A 648 -24.62 -2.75 6.42
N ALA A 649 -23.73 -2.78 7.40
CA ALA A 649 -22.40 -3.38 7.28
C ALA A 649 -22.51 -4.85 6.89
N TRP A 650 -21.80 -5.24 5.83
CA TRP A 650 -21.60 -6.65 5.47
C TRP A 650 -20.16 -7.08 5.76
N LEU A 651 -19.17 -6.29 5.29
CA LEU A 651 -17.75 -6.53 5.54
C LEU A 651 -17.07 -5.22 5.93
N THR A 652 -16.18 -5.25 6.92
CA THR A 652 -15.42 -4.09 7.39
C THR A 652 -13.93 -4.37 7.34
N ALA A 653 -13.13 -3.38 6.95
CA ALA A 653 -11.67 -3.47 6.83
C ALA A 653 -11.16 -4.72 6.07
N THR A 654 -11.91 -5.20 5.07
CA THR A 654 -11.55 -6.42 4.34
C THR A 654 -10.50 -6.15 3.27
N LYS A 655 -9.52 -7.06 3.14
CA LYS A 655 -8.57 -7.10 2.02
C LYS A 655 -9.11 -7.87 0.81
N ALA A 656 -10.21 -8.62 0.98
CA ALA A 656 -10.85 -9.33 -0.12
C ALA A 656 -11.42 -8.34 -1.14
N THR A 657 -11.52 -8.79 -2.39
CA THR A 657 -12.12 -8.04 -3.51
C THR A 657 -13.42 -8.67 -4.01
N SER A 658 -13.87 -9.73 -3.34
CA SER A 658 -15.17 -10.36 -3.58
C SER A 658 -15.61 -11.21 -2.40
N ALA A 659 -16.92 -11.42 -2.27
CA ALA A 659 -17.51 -12.37 -1.35
C ALA A 659 -18.87 -12.88 -1.88
N THR A 660 -19.32 -14.04 -1.40
CA THR A 660 -20.64 -14.58 -1.73
C THR A 660 -21.70 -14.01 -0.81
N TRP A 661 -22.71 -13.34 -1.38
CA TRP A 661 -23.91 -12.92 -0.66
C TRP A 661 -24.95 -14.04 -0.67
N SER A 662 -25.61 -14.27 0.46
CA SER A 662 -26.76 -15.18 0.59
C SER A 662 -28.03 -14.35 0.70
N GLY A 663 -28.71 -14.17 -0.43
CA GLY A 663 -30.01 -13.52 -0.53
C GLY A 663 -31.17 -14.45 -0.21
N ILE A 664 -32.37 -13.87 -0.21
CA ILE A 664 -33.66 -14.53 -0.07
C ILE A 664 -34.42 -14.27 -1.37
N ASP A 665 -35.10 -15.29 -1.88
CA ASP A 665 -35.90 -15.18 -3.08
C ASP A 665 -36.99 -14.10 -2.96
N GLY A 666 -37.28 -13.39 -4.06
CA GLY A 666 -38.20 -12.27 -4.10
C GLY A 666 -37.60 -10.92 -3.69
N HIS A 667 -36.53 -10.90 -2.90
CA HIS A 667 -35.93 -9.66 -2.37
C HIS A 667 -34.95 -8.99 -3.36
N ALA A 668 -34.87 -7.67 -3.27
CA ALA A 668 -33.89 -6.84 -3.98
C ALA A 668 -32.72 -6.46 -3.06
N TYR A 669 -31.51 -6.44 -3.63
CA TYR A 669 -30.28 -6.08 -2.93
C TYR A 669 -29.52 -5.01 -3.70
N ALA A 670 -28.98 -4.03 -2.99
CA ALA A 670 -28.01 -3.07 -3.50
C ALA A 670 -26.74 -3.13 -2.65
N PHE A 671 -25.57 -2.97 -3.27
CA PHE A 671 -24.28 -3.02 -2.59
C PHE A 671 -23.50 -1.73 -2.78
N ARG A 672 -22.78 -1.28 -1.75
CA ARG A 672 -21.84 -0.16 -1.86
C ARG A 672 -20.52 -0.50 -1.21
N VAL A 673 -19.46 0.12 -1.69
CA VAL A 673 -18.09 -0.05 -1.23
C VAL A 673 -17.41 1.30 -1.06
N ARG A 674 -16.53 1.37 -0.07
CA ARG A 674 -15.50 2.42 0.04
C ARG A 674 -14.16 1.77 0.35
N ALA A 675 -13.07 2.47 0.06
CA ALA A 675 -11.72 2.00 0.31
C ALA A 675 -10.95 2.96 1.22
N ARG A 676 -9.95 2.42 1.90
CA ARG A 676 -9.01 3.14 2.76
C ARG A 676 -7.59 2.87 2.29
N ASP A 677 -6.74 3.89 2.26
CA ASP A 677 -5.31 3.74 1.99
C ASP A 677 -4.50 3.52 3.30
N PRO A 678 -3.18 3.27 3.22
CA PRO A 678 -2.33 3.16 4.41
C PRO A 678 -2.13 4.47 5.20
N LYS A 679 -2.54 5.63 4.64
CA LYS A 679 -2.40 6.96 5.26
C LYS A 679 -3.65 7.41 5.99
N GLY A 680 -4.72 6.63 5.89
CA GLY A 680 -5.97 6.82 6.60
C GLY A 680 -7.02 7.56 5.78
N ASN A 681 -6.74 7.98 4.54
CA ASN A 681 -7.77 8.59 3.70
C ASN A 681 -8.81 7.54 3.34
N VAL A 682 -10.08 7.95 3.34
CA VAL A 682 -11.22 7.07 3.12
C VAL A 682 -12.03 7.61 1.98
N SER A 683 -12.27 6.77 0.97
CA SER A 683 -13.14 7.13 -0.14
C SER A 683 -14.54 7.44 0.36
N ALA A 684 -15.23 8.35 -0.32
CA ALA A 684 -16.68 8.38 -0.22
C ALA A 684 -17.26 7.00 -0.58
N TRP A 685 -18.47 6.71 -0.11
CA TRP A 685 -19.22 5.56 -0.61
C TRP A 685 -19.44 5.72 -2.11
N ASN A 686 -19.14 4.68 -2.89
CA ASN A 686 -19.23 4.73 -4.35
C ASN A 686 -20.65 5.08 -4.85
N VAL A 687 -21.67 4.83 -4.02
CA VAL A 687 -23.05 5.28 -4.21
C VAL A 687 -23.66 5.71 -2.86
N ALA A 688 -24.42 6.81 -2.88
CA ALA A 688 -25.11 7.31 -1.69
C ALA A 688 -26.50 6.66 -1.49
N ALA A 689 -27.23 6.40 -2.57
CA ALA A 689 -28.62 5.95 -2.53
C ALA A 689 -28.79 4.42 -2.57
N THR A 690 -29.72 3.91 -1.77
CA THR A 690 -30.10 2.48 -1.66
C THR A 690 -31.00 2.01 -2.81
N THR A 691 -31.65 2.96 -3.50
CA THR A 691 -32.69 2.70 -4.50
C THR A 691 -32.36 3.38 -5.83
N ALA A 692 -31.81 2.62 -6.76
CA ALA A 692 -32.18 2.80 -8.16
C ALA A 692 -33.09 1.63 -8.55
N THR A 693 -34.30 1.64 -7.96
CA THR A 693 -35.47 1.14 -8.66
C THR A 693 -35.49 1.88 -10.01
N ALA A 694 -35.70 1.17 -11.12
CA ALA A 694 -35.90 1.83 -12.41
C ALA A 694 -37.07 2.81 -12.26
N GLY A 695 -36.75 4.10 -12.12
CA GLY A 695 -37.74 5.16 -12.10
C GLY A 695 -38.04 5.59 -13.53
N SER A 696 -39.21 6.18 -13.73
CA SER A 696 -39.61 6.79 -15.01
C SER A 696 -38.79 8.04 -15.37
N ALA A 697 -38.00 8.60 -14.44
CA ALA A 697 -37.24 9.85 -14.63
C ALA A 697 -35.80 9.80 -14.08
N LEU A 698 -34.92 10.62 -14.67
CA LEU A 698 -33.54 10.83 -14.22
C LEU A 698 -33.54 11.71 -12.96
N LYS A 699 -32.80 11.30 -11.93
CA LYS A 699 -32.70 12.01 -10.66
C LYS A 699 -31.28 11.99 -10.12
N VAL A 700 -30.89 13.02 -9.36
CA VAL A 700 -29.61 13.06 -8.64
C VAL A 700 -29.51 11.84 -7.71
N GLY A 701 -28.35 11.19 -7.72
CA GLY A 701 -28.12 9.91 -7.04
C GLY A 701 -28.63 8.67 -7.80
N GLY A 702 -29.28 8.85 -8.95
CA GLY A 702 -29.71 7.78 -9.86
C GLY A 702 -28.70 7.50 -10.98
N PHE A 703 -29.11 6.68 -11.96
CA PHE A 703 -28.27 6.27 -13.09
C PHE A 703 -28.97 6.50 -14.42
N GLY A 704 -28.19 6.88 -15.42
CA GLY A 704 -28.63 7.03 -16.81
C GLY A 704 -27.94 6.03 -17.74
N LEU A 705 -28.65 5.53 -18.75
CA LEU A 705 -28.15 4.71 -19.84
C LEU A 705 -28.13 5.54 -21.13
N VAL A 706 -26.96 5.63 -21.75
CA VAL A 706 -26.74 6.40 -22.98
C VAL A 706 -27.40 5.67 -24.16
N ARG A 707 -28.32 6.37 -24.83
CA ARG A 707 -29.06 5.92 -26.02
C ARG A 707 -28.48 6.44 -27.33
N ALA A 708 -27.79 7.58 -27.28
CA ALA A 708 -27.09 8.15 -28.42
C ALA A 708 -25.97 7.21 -28.91
N GLY A 709 -25.69 7.19 -30.22
CA GLY A 709 -24.48 6.54 -30.73
C GLY A 709 -23.21 7.14 -30.08
N VAL A 710 -23.17 8.47 -30.01
CA VAL A 710 -22.18 9.27 -29.28
C VAL A 710 -22.92 10.39 -28.54
N LEU A 711 -22.68 10.54 -27.24
CA LEU A 711 -23.21 11.61 -26.40
C LEU A 711 -22.05 12.51 -25.94
N THR A 712 -22.08 13.78 -26.30
CA THR A 712 -21.00 14.73 -25.98
C THR A 712 -21.10 15.20 -24.53
N ALA A 713 -19.96 15.21 -23.83
CA ALA A 713 -19.80 15.72 -22.47
C ALA A 713 -19.13 17.11 -22.50
N ARG A 714 -19.60 18.03 -21.65
CA ARG A 714 -19.19 19.44 -21.65
C ARG A 714 -18.83 19.96 -20.26
N SER A 715 -18.05 21.05 -20.23
CA SER A 715 -17.66 21.73 -18.99
C SER A 715 -18.82 22.44 -18.28
N ALA A 716 -19.87 22.85 -19.01
CA ALA A 716 -21.07 23.49 -18.47
C ALA A 716 -22.35 22.98 -19.20
N ALA A 717 -23.52 23.30 -18.64
CA ALA A 717 -24.84 22.94 -19.16
C ALA A 717 -25.28 23.85 -20.32
N ASP A 718 -24.51 23.87 -21.41
CA ASP A 718 -24.68 24.80 -22.54
C ASP A 718 -24.08 24.17 -23.81
N THR A 719 -24.71 24.36 -24.97
CA THR A 719 -24.26 23.82 -26.26
C THR A 719 -22.97 24.47 -26.81
N SER A 720 -22.63 25.68 -26.36
CA SER A 720 -21.40 26.42 -26.67
C SER A 720 -20.21 26.04 -25.78
N ALA A 721 -20.45 25.43 -24.61
CA ALA A 721 -19.41 25.10 -23.64
C ALA A 721 -18.37 24.09 -24.17
N THR A 722 -17.13 24.20 -23.68
CA THR A 722 -16.00 23.34 -24.09
C THR A 722 -16.35 21.86 -24.00
N ARG A 723 -16.08 21.12 -25.07
CA ARG A 723 -16.21 19.66 -25.11
C ARG A 723 -15.09 19.04 -24.28
N VAL A 724 -15.45 18.26 -23.27
CA VAL A 724 -14.50 17.60 -22.35
C VAL A 724 -14.45 16.09 -22.54
N GLY A 725 -15.35 15.52 -23.35
CA GLY A 725 -15.35 14.09 -23.65
C GLY A 725 -16.60 13.61 -24.40
N THR A 726 -16.73 12.30 -24.54
CA THR A 726 -17.91 11.65 -25.14
C THR A 726 -18.24 10.34 -24.43
N PHE A 727 -19.51 9.92 -24.50
CA PHE A 727 -20.01 8.62 -24.07
C PHE A 727 -20.59 7.86 -25.26
N ALA A 728 -20.38 6.54 -25.30
CA ALA A 728 -20.93 5.67 -26.33
C ALA A 728 -22.30 5.11 -25.94
N ARG A 729 -23.09 4.69 -26.94
CA ARG A 729 -24.33 3.94 -26.72
C ARG A 729 -24.09 2.76 -25.77
N GLY A 730 -24.98 2.58 -24.80
CA GLY A 730 -24.89 1.50 -23.81
C GLY A 730 -24.06 1.85 -22.58
N ASN A 731 -23.33 2.97 -22.57
CA ASN A 731 -22.66 3.45 -21.37
C ASN A 731 -23.68 3.78 -20.27
N ILE A 732 -23.37 3.37 -19.03
CA ILE A 732 -24.13 3.77 -17.84
C ILE A 732 -23.38 4.93 -17.17
N VAL A 733 -24.09 5.92 -16.64
CA VAL A 733 -23.49 7.05 -15.92
C VAL A 733 -24.25 7.30 -14.61
N SER A 734 -23.55 7.77 -13.58
CA SER A 734 -24.17 8.25 -12.34
C SER A 734 -24.61 9.69 -12.50
N ILE A 735 -25.80 10.04 -12.01
CA ILE A 735 -26.33 11.41 -12.04
C ILE A 735 -25.93 12.11 -10.75
N VAL A 736 -25.17 13.21 -10.86
CA VAL A 736 -24.64 13.94 -9.69
C VAL A 736 -25.24 15.34 -9.52
N ALA A 737 -25.75 15.95 -10.59
CA ALA A 737 -26.50 17.21 -10.52
C ALA A 737 -27.47 17.37 -11.71
N GLY A 738 -28.33 18.39 -11.65
CA GLY A 738 -29.40 18.66 -12.63
C GLY A 738 -30.80 18.26 -12.12
N PRO A 739 -31.86 18.44 -12.92
CA PRO A 739 -31.84 18.95 -14.29
C PRO A 739 -31.55 20.46 -14.41
N ARG A 740 -31.02 20.89 -15.55
CA ARG A 740 -31.00 22.30 -15.99
C ARG A 740 -31.55 22.40 -17.41
N SER A 741 -32.44 23.35 -17.67
CA SER A 741 -33.00 23.57 -19.02
C SER A 741 -32.28 24.75 -19.68
N VAL A 742 -31.46 24.48 -20.70
CA VAL A 742 -30.64 25.48 -21.40
C VAL A 742 -30.54 25.10 -22.88
N ASP A 743 -30.65 26.08 -23.78
CA ASP A 743 -30.61 25.94 -25.25
C ASP A 743 -31.63 24.95 -25.84
N GLY A 744 -32.78 24.77 -25.19
CA GLY A 744 -33.79 23.78 -25.62
C GLY A 744 -33.47 22.33 -25.23
N TYR A 745 -32.44 22.11 -24.41
CA TYR A 745 -32.04 20.80 -23.88
C TYR A 745 -32.21 20.72 -22.36
N THR A 746 -32.53 19.53 -21.86
CA THR A 746 -32.45 19.19 -20.43
C THR A 746 -31.09 18.56 -20.14
N TRP A 747 -30.28 19.24 -19.33
CA TRP A 747 -28.92 18.86 -18.98
C TRP A 747 -28.84 18.21 -17.60
N TYR A 748 -27.98 17.21 -17.48
CA TYR A 748 -27.58 16.62 -16.21
C TYR A 748 -26.06 16.57 -16.11
N GLN A 749 -25.54 16.74 -14.90
CA GLN A 749 -24.14 16.49 -14.62
C GLN A 749 -23.96 15.03 -14.24
N VAL A 750 -22.99 14.37 -14.87
CA VAL A 750 -22.80 12.92 -14.79
C VAL A 750 -21.36 12.53 -14.55
N VAL A 751 -21.16 11.33 -13.99
CA VAL A 751 -19.87 10.65 -13.82
C VAL A 751 -19.94 9.27 -14.45
N GLY A 752 -18.98 8.91 -15.32
CA GLY A 752 -18.91 7.62 -16.01
C GLY A 752 -17.93 7.65 -17.20
N PRO A 753 -17.98 6.69 -18.13
CA PRO A 753 -18.92 5.57 -18.18
C PRO A 753 -18.63 4.50 -17.12
N LEU A 754 -19.69 3.93 -16.57
CA LEU A 754 -19.70 2.83 -15.61
C LEU A 754 -19.84 1.50 -16.38
N THR A 755 -18.77 1.04 -17.03
CA THR A 755 -18.73 -0.25 -17.76
C THR A 755 -18.48 -1.41 -16.79
N GLU A 756 -17.49 -1.21 -15.93
CA GLU A 756 -17.14 -2.02 -14.78
C GLU A 756 -16.51 -1.01 -13.82
N TRP A 757 -16.73 -1.10 -12.51
CA TRP A 757 -15.79 -0.43 -11.60
C TRP A 757 -14.48 -1.26 -11.61
N ARG A 758 -13.76 -1.29 -12.74
CA ARG A 758 -12.40 -1.84 -12.94
C ARG A 758 -11.54 -0.81 -13.66
N SER A 759 -10.23 -0.88 -13.39
CA SER A 759 -9.20 0.12 -13.68
C SER A 759 -8.81 0.26 -15.16
N ALA A 760 -9.69 0.79 -16.01
CA ALA A 760 -9.32 1.11 -17.39
C ALA A 760 -9.22 2.61 -17.70
N ARG A 761 -9.88 3.49 -16.95
CA ARG A 761 -9.67 4.95 -16.92
C ARG A 761 -10.43 5.52 -15.73
N SER A 762 -9.97 6.65 -15.20
CA SER A 762 -10.56 7.36 -14.07
C SER A 762 -12.09 7.45 -14.19
N LEU A 763 -12.80 7.36 -13.06
CA LEU A 763 -14.08 8.07 -12.94
C LEU A 763 -13.73 9.54 -13.21
N GLY A 764 -14.06 10.01 -14.41
CA GLY A 764 -13.74 11.36 -14.86
C GLY A 764 -14.29 12.41 -13.91
N SER A 765 -13.78 13.63 -14.03
CA SER A 765 -14.44 14.80 -13.45
C SER A 765 -15.90 14.86 -13.93
N ALA A 766 -16.78 15.34 -13.06
CA ALA A 766 -18.20 15.44 -13.38
C ALA A 766 -18.40 16.38 -14.58
N ALA A 767 -19.10 15.90 -15.62
CA ALA A 767 -19.32 16.63 -16.87
C ALA A 767 -20.81 16.73 -17.18
N TRP A 768 -21.21 17.79 -17.89
CA TRP A 768 -22.58 18.02 -18.29
C TRP A 768 -22.90 17.32 -19.61
N VAL A 769 -24.05 16.64 -19.68
CA VAL A 769 -24.58 16.01 -20.89
C VAL A 769 -26.04 16.41 -21.11
N ALA A 770 -26.41 16.58 -22.37
CA ALA A 770 -27.81 16.78 -22.77
C ALA A 770 -28.55 15.43 -22.69
N ALA A 771 -29.47 15.30 -21.75
CA ALA A 771 -30.26 14.08 -21.58
C ALA A 771 -31.41 13.99 -22.59
N SER A 772 -32.04 15.12 -22.90
CA SER A 772 -33.16 15.24 -23.85
C SER A 772 -33.26 16.64 -24.46
N GLY A 773 -33.92 16.76 -25.60
CA GLY A 773 -34.09 18.03 -26.34
C GLY A 773 -34.67 17.78 -27.74
N SER A 774 -35.48 18.71 -28.26
CA SER A 774 -36.12 18.63 -29.58
C SER A 774 -36.79 17.27 -29.88
N GLY A 775 -37.54 16.73 -28.91
CA GLY A 775 -38.23 15.43 -29.03
C GLY A 775 -37.32 14.19 -28.96
N THR A 776 -36.01 14.34 -28.78
CA THR A 776 -35.05 13.23 -28.70
C THR A 776 -34.58 12.99 -27.26
N THR A 777 -34.44 11.72 -26.88
CA THR A 777 -33.88 11.29 -25.58
C THR A 777 -32.54 10.59 -25.80
N TRP A 778 -31.45 11.20 -25.32
CA TRP A 778 -30.10 10.63 -25.42
C TRP A 778 -29.64 9.92 -24.15
N LEU A 779 -30.25 10.23 -23.01
CA LEU A 779 -29.98 9.59 -21.73
C LEU A 779 -31.30 9.17 -21.09
N SER A 780 -31.49 7.87 -20.84
CA SER A 780 -32.70 7.35 -20.19
C SER A 780 -32.38 6.82 -18.79
N PRO A 781 -33.31 6.86 -17.83
CA PRO A 781 -33.12 6.21 -16.53
C PRO A 781 -32.77 4.73 -16.66
N THR A 782 -31.91 4.23 -15.77
CA THR A 782 -31.56 2.80 -15.70
C THR A 782 -31.37 2.34 -14.25
N LYS A 783 -31.44 1.02 -14.04
CA LYS A 783 -31.20 0.39 -12.74
C LYS A 783 -29.74 0.59 -12.30
N ALA A 784 -29.54 0.70 -10.99
CA ALA A 784 -28.20 0.69 -10.39
C ALA A 784 -27.38 -0.53 -10.87
N PRO A 785 -26.14 -0.33 -11.37
CA PRO A 785 -25.27 -1.45 -11.75
C PRO A 785 -24.87 -2.31 -10.55
N ASN A 786 -24.92 -1.75 -9.35
CA ASN A 786 -24.64 -2.40 -8.07
C ASN A 786 -25.88 -3.03 -7.40
N ALA A 787 -27.02 -3.12 -8.11
CA ALA A 787 -28.26 -3.64 -7.57
C ALA A 787 -28.79 -4.85 -8.36
N THR A 788 -29.37 -5.81 -7.65
CA THR A 788 -29.92 -7.03 -8.23
C THR A 788 -31.20 -7.46 -7.51
N ARG A 789 -32.00 -8.33 -8.13
CA ARG A 789 -33.14 -9.00 -7.50
C ARG A 789 -32.87 -10.49 -7.51
N VAL A 790 -33.04 -11.16 -6.36
CA VAL A 790 -33.09 -12.62 -6.36
C VAL A 790 -34.47 -13.02 -6.83
N ALA A 791 -34.53 -13.68 -7.98
CA ALA A 791 -35.71 -14.37 -8.46
C ALA A 791 -35.22 -15.75 -8.88
N ALA A 792 -35.12 -16.62 -7.87
CA ALA A 792 -34.46 -17.90 -7.95
C ALA A 792 -35.16 -18.82 -8.95
N ALA A 793 -34.39 -19.65 -9.65
CA ALA A 793 -34.96 -20.66 -10.54
C ALA A 793 -35.71 -21.74 -9.76
N ILE A 794 -35.23 -22.05 -8.55
CA ILE A 794 -35.96 -22.80 -7.53
C ILE A 794 -36.48 -21.74 -6.55
N GLY A 795 -37.66 -21.18 -6.83
CA GLY A 795 -38.24 -20.06 -6.11
C GLY A 795 -39.31 -20.47 -5.11
N HIS A 796 -39.85 -19.49 -4.37
CA HIS A 796 -41.00 -19.65 -3.48
C HIS A 796 -40.89 -20.82 -2.48
N LEU A 797 -39.67 -21.12 -2.01
CA LEU A 797 -39.43 -22.18 -1.05
C LEU A 797 -40.22 -21.91 0.24
N GLY A 798 -40.94 -22.93 0.71
CA GLY A 798 -41.71 -22.93 1.93
C GLY A 798 -41.74 -24.32 2.58
N PHE A 799 -42.20 -24.34 3.83
CA PHE A 799 -42.26 -25.52 4.67
C PHE A 799 -43.62 -25.60 5.38
N GLY A 800 -44.05 -26.83 5.67
CA GLY A 800 -45.24 -27.09 6.50
C GLY A 800 -46.53 -26.52 5.93
N ASN A 801 -46.65 -26.40 4.60
CA ASN A 801 -47.78 -25.79 3.89
C ASN A 801 -48.03 -24.30 4.23
N ALA A 802 -47.05 -23.62 4.83
CA ALA A 802 -47.16 -22.20 5.18
C ALA A 802 -46.50 -21.28 4.15
N GLY A 803 -45.93 -21.83 3.06
CA GLY A 803 -45.28 -21.06 2.00
C GLY A 803 -44.24 -20.07 2.57
N ALA A 804 -44.31 -18.81 2.14
CA ALA A 804 -43.39 -17.76 2.60
C ALA A 804 -43.47 -17.47 4.11
N ALA A 805 -44.60 -17.74 4.77
CA ALA A 805 -44.74 -17.53 6.23
C ALA A 805 -43.83 -18.46 7.04
N SER A 806 -43.38 -19.56 6.43
CA SER A 806 -42.39 -20.47 7.01
C SER A 806 -40.95 -19.98 6.90
N ILE A 807 -40.65 -18.87 6.23
CA ILE A 807 -39.27 -18.41 5.98
C ILE A 807 -38.92 -17.23 6.88
N GLY A 808 -37.74 -17.28 7.50
CA GLY A 808 -37.23 -16.21 8.35
C GLY A 808 -36.96 -16.65 9.79
N THR A 809 -36.59 -15.66 10.62
CA THR A 809 -36.05 -15.89 11.97
C THR A 809 -37.08 -15.71 13.10
N SER A 810 -38.34 -15.40 12.78
CA SER A 810 -39.39 -15.25 13.81
C SER A 810 -39.77 -16.61 14.40
N ALA A 811 -40.26 -16.61 15.65
CA ALA A 811 -40.75 -17.83 16.29
C ALA A 811 -41.93 -18.45 15.51
N ALA A 812 -42.80 -17.63 14.93
CA ALA A 812 -43.91 -18.09 14.10
C ALA A 812 -43.44 -18.76 12.80
N ALA A 813 -42.41 -18.21 12.14
CA ALA A 813 -41.84 -18.86 10.96
C ALA A 813 -41.17 -20.19 11.35
N ALA A 814 -40.46 -20.21 12.49
CA ALA A 814 -39.81 -21.41 13.00
C ALA A 814 -40.79 -22.52 13.38
N SER A 815 -41.99 -22.19 13.90
CA SER A 815 -42.99 -23.21 14.25
C SER A 815 -43.54 -23.96 13.03
N HIS A 816 -43.56 -23.35 11.84
CA HIS A 816 -43.92 -24.03 10.60
C HIS A 816 -42.84 -25.01 10.09
N ARG A 817 -41.66 -25.01 10.72
CA ARG A 817 -40.50 -25.81 10.31
C ARG A 817 -40.16 -26.92 11.30
N ALA A 818 -41.07 -27.30 12.19
CA ALA A 818 -40.90 -28.37 13.16
C ALA A 818 -41.84 -29.54 12.85
N PHE A 819 -41.35 -30.78 13.02
CA PHE A 819 -42.15 -31.99 12.81
C PHE A 819 -41.57 -33.17 13.61
N SER A 820 -42.38 -34.22 13.81
CA SER A 820 -42.09 -35.36 14.67
C SER A 820 -42.19 -36.67 13.87
N PRO A 821 -41.09 -37.16 13.27
CA PRO A 821 -41.07 -38.39 12.47
C PRO A 821 -41.00 -39.67 13.33
N ASN A 822 -41.96 -39.85 14.25
CA ASN A 822 -42.02 -40.97 15.20
C ASN A 822 -42.95 -42.13 14.78
N ARG A 823 -43.66 -41.98 13.66
CA ARG A 823 -44.67 -42.89 13.08
C ARG A 823 -45.95 -43.02 13.89
N ASP A 824 -46.33 -42.00 14.66
CA ASP A 824 -47.60 -41.97 15.40
C ASP A 824 -48.79 -41.47 14.54
N GLY A 825 -48.55 -41.10 13.28
CA GLY A 825 -49.55 -40.60 12.35
C GLY A 825 -49.78 -39.08 12.42
N SER A 826 -49.08 -38.35 13.31
CA SER A 826 -49.21 -36.92 13.53
C SER A 826 -47.87 -36.20 13.33
N GLY A 827 -47.73 -35.48 12.22
CA GLY A 827 -46.52 -34.66 11.99
C GLY A 827 -45.29 -35.48 11.56
N ASP A 828 -45.51 -36.69 11.01
CA ASP A 828 -44.44 -37.61 10.61
C ASP A 828 -43.58 -37.13 9.43
N THR A 829 -44.11 -36.18 8.67
CA THR A 829 -43.41 -35.58 7.53
C THR A 829 -43.60 -34.08 7.55
N ILE A 830 -42.64 -33.36 7.01
CA ILE A 830 -42.76 -31.94 6.71
C ILE A 830 -42.91 -31.74 5.21
N ALA A 831 -43.96 -31.01 4.81
CA ALA A 831 -44.12 -30.57 3.44
C ALA A 831 -43.05 -29.52 3.10
N ILE A 832 -42.40 -29.67 1.95
CA ILE A 832 -41.48 -28.71 1.36
C ILE A 832 -42.06 -28.31 0.02
N ASP A 833 -42.39 -27.03 -0.11
CA ASP A 833 -43.09 -26.46 -1.27
C ASP A 833 -42.14 -25.50 -1.99
N TRP A 834 -42.12 -25.51 -3.32
CA TRP A 834 -41.33 -24.55 -4.10
C TRP A 834 -41.90 -24.41 -5.52
N THR A 835 -41.36 -23.49 -6.30
CA THR A 835 -41.66 -23.33 -7.73
C THR A 835 -40.39 -23.49 -8.53
N ASN A 836 -40.42 -24.34 -9.55
CA ASN A 836 -39.38 -24.37 -10.57
C ASN A 836 -39.76 -23.38 -11.68
N ASP A 837 -38.93 -22.36 -11.95
CA ASP A 837 -39.16 -21.41 -13.04
C ASP A 837 -38.98 -22.03 -14.44
N ARG A 838 -38.38 -23.23 -14.49
CA ARG A 838 -38.06 -24.02 -15.68
C ARG A 838 -37.96 -25.50 -15.33
N PRO A 839 -38.04 -26.41 -16.31
CA PRO A 839 -37.73 -27.81 -16.08
C PRO A 839 -36.27 -28.00 -15.65
N LEU A 840 -36.03 -28.93 -14.72
CA LEU A 840 -34.70 -29.30 -14.24
C LEU A 840 -34.30 -30.69 -14.75
N ASP A 841 -33.01 -30.92 -14.93
CA ASP A 841 -32.44 -32.22 -15.30
C ASP A 841 -32.18 -33.09 -14.05
N SER A 842 -31.95 -32.45 -12.90
CA SER A 842 -31.78 -33.13 -11.62
C SER A 842 -32.23 -32.25 -10.46
N LEU A 843 -32.68 -32.87 -9.37
CA LEU A 843 -33.03 -32.18 -8.14
C LEU A 843 -32.81 -33.09 -6.93
N VAL A 844 -32.17 -32.57 -5.90
CA VAL A 844 -32.00 -33.24 -4.61
C VAL A 844 -32.27 -32.28 -3.46
N LEU A 845 -32.73 -32.82 -2.34
CA LEU A 845 -32.73 -32.12 -1.06
C LEU A 845 -31.42 -32.45 -0.33
N ARG A 846 -30.52 -31.48 -0.26
CA ARG A 846 -29.24 -31.60 0.45
C ARG A 846 -29.43 -31.22 1.91
N VAL A 847 -28.92 -32.05 2.81
CA VAL A 847 -29.10 -31.88 4.26
C VAL A 847 -27.78 -31.63 4.97
N PHE A 848 -27.78 -30.63 5.86
CA PHE A 848 -26.65 -30.28 6.73
C PHE A 848 -27.08 -30.29 8.20
N LYS A 849 -26.16 -30.68 9.08
CA LYS A 849 -26.28 -30.48 10.53
C LYS A 849 -26.17 -28.99 10.88
N ALA A 850 -26.56 -28.63 12.10
CA ALA A 850 -26.43 -27.28 12.64
C ALA A 850 -24.97 -26.76 12.69
N ASP A 851 -23.98 -27.67 12.78
CA ASP A 851 -22.55 -27.34 12.74
C ASP A 851 -21.98 -27.13 11.33
N GLY A 852 -22.81 -27.31 10.29
CA GLY A 852 -22.43 -27.19 8.88
C GLY A 852 -21.95 -28.49 8.22
N THR A 853 -21.84 -29.59 8.97
CA THR A 853 -21.49 -30.90 8.41
C THR A 853 -22.56 -31.36 7.43
N ARG A 854 -22.14 -31.69 6.20
CA ARG A 854 -23.04 -32.26 5.18
C ARG A 854 -23.35 -33.71 5.54
N ILE A 855 -24.63 -34.03 5.63
CA ILE A 855 -25.11 -35.40 5.92
C ILE A 855 -25.26 -36.19 4.63
N GLY A 856 -25.90 -35.60 3.61
CA GLY A 856 -26.16 -36.27 2.35
C GLY A 856 -27.23 -35.59 1.51
N ASN A 857 -27.74 -36.33 0.52
CA ASN A 857 -28.78 -35.88 -0.39
C ASN A 857 -29.98 -36.84 -0.32
N VAL A 858 -31.19 -36.30 -0.38
CA VAL A 858 -32.43 -37.05 -0.62
C VAL A 858 -32.84 -36.82 -2.07
N PRO A 859 -33.05 -37.87 -2.88
CA PRO A 859 -33.53 -37.72 -4.25
C PRO A 859 -34.90 -37.06 -4.30
N VAL A 860 -35.09 -36.11 -5.23
CA VAL A 860 -36.37 -35.44 -5.48
C VAL A 860 -36.70 -35.56 -6.96
N SER A 861 -37.79 -36.24 -7.31
CA SER A 861 -38.21 -36.50 -8.71
C SER A 861 -39.07 -35.40 -9.33
N ARG A 862 -39.19 -34.25 -8.66
CA ARG A 862 -40.08 -33.13 -9.01
C ARG A 862 -39.38 -32.12 -9.91
N HIS A 863 -39.21 -32.50 -11.18
CA HIS A 863 -38.35 -31.79 -12.14
C HIS A 863 -39.09 -30.82 -13.06
N ALA A 864 -40.42 -30.93 -13.17
CA ALA A 864 -41.21 -30.08 -14.05
C ALA A 864 -41.16 -28.60 -13.64
N ALA A 865 -41.41 -27.70 -14.59
CA ALA A 865 -41.66 -26.30 -14.29
C ALA A 865 -42.99 -26.13 -13.53
N GLY A 866 -43.12 -25.04 -12.78
CA GLY A 866 -44.30 -24.74 -11.97
C GLY A 866 -44.18 -25.17 -10.51
N PRO A 867 -45.28 -25.08 -9.74
CA PRO A 867 -45.32 -25.45 -8.33
C PRO A 867 -45.00 -26.94 -8.11
N GLN A 868 -44.21 -27.21 -7.08
CA GLN A 868 -43.76 -28.54 -6.67
C GLN A 868 -43.93 -28.69 -5.15
N GLN A 869 -44.15 -29.93 -4.72
CA GLN A 869 -44.20 -30.30 -3.31
C GLN A 869 -43.52 -31.64 -3.07
N PHE A 870 -42.83 -31.75 -1.93
CA PHE A 870 -42.17 -32.96 -1.45
C PHE A 870 -42.32 -33.10 0.06
N ASN A 871 -42.85 -34.24 0.52
CA ASN A 871 -42.95 -34.54 1.95
C ASN A 871 -41.67 -35.24 2.42
N TRP A 872 -40.92 -34.58 3.29
CA TRP A 872 -39.70 -35.14 3.87
C TRP A 872 -39.98 -35.79 5.22
N ASN A 873 -39.56 -37.04 5.40
CA ASN A 873 -39.79 -37.85 6.59
C ASN A 873 -38.61 -37.84 7.59
N GLY A 874 -37.71 -36.85 7.48
CA GLY A 874 -36.54 -36.75 8.36
C GLY A 874 -35.45 -37.79 8.12
N ARG A 875 -35.47 -38.50 6.97
CA ARG A 875 -34.45 -39.49 6.62
C ARG A 875 -33.52 -39.02 5.52
N VAL A 876 -32.29 -39.53 5.55
CA VAL A 876 -31.35 -39.48 4.42
C VAL A 876 -30.99 -40.91 4.06
N GLY A 877 -31.42 -41.36 2.88
CA GLY A 877 -31.40 -42.78 2.54
C GLY A 877 -32.29 -43.59 3.50
N ARG A 878 -31.72 -44.62 4.14
CA ARG A 878 -32.44 -45.44 5.14
C ARG A 878 -32.35 -44.89 6.58
N THR A 879 -31.46 -43.93 6.82
CA THR A 879 -31.11 -43.44 8.16
C THR A 879 -32.08 -42.36 8.62
N ALA A 880 -32.69 -42.55 9.79
CA ALA A 880 -33.42 -41.50 10.49
C ALA A 880 -32.46 -40.51 11.13
N LEU A 881 -32.72 -39.22 10.94
CA LEU A 881 -31.95 -38.19 11.61
C LEU A 881 -32.45 -38.01 13.06
N PRO A 882 -31.54 -37.85 14.03
CA PRO A 882 -31.92 -37.62 15.42
C PRO A 882 -32.55 -36.24 15.61
N ASN A 883 -33.16 -36.03 16.79
CA ASN A 883 -33.70 -34.72 17.17
C ASN A 883 -32.63 -33.64 17.07
N GLY A 884 -33.01 -32.50 16.52
CA GLY A 884 -32.09 -31.41 16.26
C GLY A 884 -32.52 -30.54 15.09
N ARG A 885 -31.69 -29.53 14.81
CA ARG A 885 -31.93 -28.54 13.77
C ARG A 885 -31.03 -28.80 12.56
N TYR A 886 -31.63 -28.78 11.38
CA TYR A 886 -30.98 -29.10 10.11
C TYR A 886 -31.22 -28.00 9.09
N LEU A 887 -30.23 -27.71 8.26
CA LEU A 887 -30.44 -26.91 7.05
C LEU A 887 -30.71 -27.86 5.89
N VAL A 888 -31.84 -27.66 5.22
CA VAL A 888 -32.17 -28.36 3.99
C VAL A 888 -32.14 -27.39 2.81
N ALA A 889 -31.51 -27.79 1.71
CA ALA A 889 -31.39 -26.99 0.50
C ALA A 889 -31.73 -27.81 -0.73
N LEU A 890 -32.66 -27.32 -1.55
CA LEU A 890 -32.89 -27.86 -2.87
C LEU A 890 -31.70 -27.51 -3.76
N VAL A 891 -31.14 -28.50 -4.45
CA VAL A 891 -30.00 -28.32 -5.36
C VAL A 891 -30.28 -29.12 -6.63
N GLY A 892 -30.23 -28.46 -7.78
CA GLY A 892 -30.54 -29.08 -9.06
C GLY A 892 -29.73 -28.52 -10.22
N THR A 893 -29.84 -29.19 -11.36
CA THR A 893 -29.24 -28.77 -12.64
C THR A 893 -30.35 -28.54 -13.67
N GLY A 894 -30.18 -27.61 -14.60
CA GLY A 894 -31.11 -27.41 -15.70
C GLY A 894 -30.47 -26.61 -16.84
N GLY A 895 -30.48 -27.14 -18.06
CA GLY A 895 -29.92 -26.44 -19.23
C GLY A 895 -28.45 -26.06 -19.05
N GLY A 896 -27.66 -26.93 -18.42
CA GLY A 896 -26.24 -26.73 -18.16
C GLY A 896 -25.89 -25.79 -16.99
N SER A 897 -26.89 -25.30 -16.23
CA SER A 897 -26.69 -24.42 -15.06
C SER A 897 -27.06 -25.10 -13.75
N ASN A 898 -26.42 -24.68 -12.66
CA ASN A 898 -26.75 -25.13 -11.29
C ASN A 898 -27.71 -24.16 -10.62
N PHE A 899 -28.74 -24.71 -9.97
CA PHE A 899 -29.74 -23.97 -9.21
C PHE A 899 -29.83 -24.49 -7.79
N SER A 900 -30.13 -23.60 -6.85
CA SER A 900 -30.27 -23.95 -5.46
C SER A 900 -31.20 -23.02 -4.71
N ASN A 901 -31.89 -23.52 -3.68
CA ASN A 901 -32.57 -22.70 -2.69
C ASN A 901 -32.69 -23.40 -1.32
N PRO A 902 -32.18 -22.80 -0.22
CA PRO A 902 -31.20 -21.71 -0.22
C PRO A 902 -29.89 -22.13 -0.89
N GLY A 903 -28.84 -21.28 -0.83
CA GLY A 903 -27.54 -21.59 -1.45
C GLY A 903 -26.99 -22.97 -1.06
N PRO A 904 -26.16 -23.60 -1.90
CA PRO A 904 -25.77 -25.01 -1.77
C PRO A 904 -24.67 -25.24 -0.72
N THR A 905 -24.18 -24.16 -0.11
CA THR A 905 -23.15 -24.12 0.93
C THR A 905 -23.79 -23.69 2.24
N PHE A 906 -23.38 -24.34 3.34
CA PHE A 906 -23.87 -23.98 4.66
C PHE A 906 -23.47 -22.56 5.05
N VAL A 907 -24.45 -21.79 5.52
CA VAL A 907 -24.26 -20.47 6.12
C VAL A 907 -25.19 -20.39 7.34
N ALA A 908 -24.67 -19.97 8.49
CA ALA A 908 -25.45 -19.92 9.75
C ALA A 908 -26.74 -19.09 9.62
N LYS A 909 -26.70 -18.00 8.83
CA LYS A 909 -27.88 -17.19 8.52
C LYS A 909 -28.95 -17.97 7.75
N SER A 910 -28.54 -18.88 6.86
CA SER A 910 -29.47 -19.77 6.15
C SER A 910 -30.10 -20.78 7.11
N LEU A 911 -29.34 -21.35 8.06
CA LEU A 911 -29.91 -22.20 9.12
C LEU A 911 -30.96 -21.44 9.95
N ALA A 912 -30.69 -20.17 10.27
CA ALA A 912 -31.63 -19.34 11.02
C ALA A 912 -32.96 -19.13 10.28
N ALA A 913 -32.90 -18.90 8.97
CA ALA A 913 -34.07 -18.56 8.15
C ALA A 913 -34.82 -19.76 7.54
N PHE A 914 -34.11 -20.85 7.24
CA PHE A 914 -34.63 -22.03 6.51
C PHE A 914 -34.52 -23.33 7.30
N GLY A 915 -33.89 -23.31 8.49
CA GLY A 915 -33.61 -24.54 9.23
C GLY A 915 -34.88 -25.24 9.72
N VAL A 916 -34.94 -26.54 9.49
CA VAL A 916 -36.00 -27.47 9.90
C VAL A 916 -35.60 -28.16 11.20
N THR A 917 -36.54 -28.31 12.12
CA THR A 917 -36.36 -28.96 13.42
C THR A 917 -37.05 -30.32 13.40
N ILE A 918 -36.30 -31.35 13.75
CA ILE A 918 -36.83 -32.68 14.09
C ILE A 918 -36.93 -32.72 15.60
N ASP A 919 -38.13 -32.97 16.12
CA ASP A 919 -38.38 -33.11 17.55
C ASP A 919 -39.44 -34.19 17.80
N THR A 920 -39.00 -35.32 18.34
CA THR A 920 -39.86 -36.46 18.69
C THR A 920 -40.20 -36.54 20.18
N VAL A 921 -39.88 -35.52 20.97
CA VAL A 921 -40.05 -35.53 22.42
C VAL A 921 -41.31 -34.77 22.80
N ALA A 922 -42.25 -35.44 23.46
CA ALA A 922 -43.45 -34.78 23.98
C ALA A 922 -43.14 -33.75 25.09
N PRO A 923 -43.92 -32.67 25.19
CA PRO A 923 -43.88 -31.78 26.34
C PRO A 923 -44.09 -32.53 27.66
N ARG A 924 -43.49 -32.05 28.75
CA ARG A 924 -43.68 -32.64 30.08
C ARG A 924 -44.56 -31.76 30.95
N ILE A 925 -45.73 -32.28 31.35
CA ILE A 925 -46.60 -31.64 32.32
C ILE A 925 -45.93 -31.70 33.69
N THR A 926 -45.68 -30.54 34.29
CA THR A 926 -45.03 -30.44 35.61
C THR A 926 -46.02 -30.14 36.72
N SER A 927 -47.18 -29.56 36.40
CA SER A 927 -48.27 -29.32 37.34
C SER A 927 -49.59 -29.31 36.59
N ALA A 928 -50.61 -29.94 37.17
CA ALA A 928 -51.99 -29.87 36.70
C ALA A 928 -52.94 -29.88 37.90
N SER A 929 -54.00 -29.09 37.85
CA SER A 929 -55.01 -29.06 38.91
C SER A 929 -56.42 -28.77 38.37
N ILE A 930 -57.41 -29.12 39.17
CA ILE A 930 -58.83 -28.83 38.91
C ILE A 930 -59.47 -28.28 40.19
N SER A 931 -60.32 -27.26 40.06
CA SER A 931 -60.89 -26.55 41.23
C SER A 931 -61.98 -27.32 41.99
N GLY A 932 -62.53 -28.39 41.40
CA GLY A 932 -63.59 -29.20 42.01
C GLY A 932 -64.14 -30.27 41.06
N ALA A 933 -64.88 -31.23 41.60
CA ALA A 933 -65.44 -32.36 40.84
C ALA A 933 -66.93 -32.19 40.47
N LEU A 934 -67.60 -31.17 41.01
CA LEU A 934 -69.03 -30.90 40.81
C LEU A 934 -69.23 -29.55 40.15
N ILE A 935 -70.21 -29.48 39.24
CA ILE A 935 -70.65 -28.27 38.56
C ILE A 935 -72.19 -28.27 38.49
N SER A 936 -72.81 -27.12 38.73
CA SER A 936 -74.25 -26.86 38.59
C SER A 936 -74.43 -25.65 37.68
N PRO A 937 -74.47 -25.81 36.35
CA PRO A 937 -74.40 -24.70 35.40
C PRO A 937 -75.75 -24.00 35.18
N ASN A 938 -76.46 -23.67 36.27
CA ASN A 938 -77.80 -23.07 36.26
C ASN A 938 -77.79 -21.53 36.34
N GLY A 939 -76.63 -20.91 36.58
CA GLY A 939 -76.45 -19.46 36.66
C GLY A 939 -76.83 -18.85 38.00
N ASP A 940 -76.91 -19.66 39.07
CA ASP A 940 -77.27 -19.20 40.42
C ASP A 940 -76.08 -18.67 41.25
N GLY A 941 -74.87 -18.67 40.67
CA GLY A 941 -73.63 -18.24 41.32
C GLY A 941 -72.95 -19.33 42.15
N THR A 942 -73.55 -20.50 42.31
CA THR A 942 -73.04 -21.60 43.14
C THR A 942 -72.57 -22.77 42.27
N ARG A 943 -71.24 -22.97 42.19
CA ARG A 943 -70.62 -24.07 41.41
C ARG A 943 -70.98 -24.05 39.92
N ASP A 944 -71.21 -22.87 39.34
CA ASP A 944 -71.49 -22.69 37.90
C ASP A 944 -70.34 -23.05 36.97
N SER A 945 -69.13 -23.25 37.50
CA SER A 945 -67.96 -23.54 36.69
C SER A 945 -66.90 -24.35 37.42
N VAL A 946 -66.05 -25.00 36.63
CA VAL A 946 -64.84 -25.67 37.09
C VAL A 946 -63.64 -25.11 36.34
N LYS A 947 -62.56 -24.83 37.06
CA LYS A 947 -61.31 -24.31 36.50
C LYS A 947 -60.27 -25.40 36.49
N THR A 948 -59.68 -25.64 35.33
CA THR A 948 -58.52 -26.51 35.14
C THR A 948 -57.28 -25.66 34.94
N THR A 949 -56.14 -26.06 35.50
CA THR A 949 -54.85 -25.40 35.25
C THR A 949 -53.77 -26.40 34.90
N LEU A 950 -52.81 -25.96 34.09
CA LEU A 950 -51.68 -26.75 33.60
C LEU A 950 -50.44 -25.86 33.54
N ILE A 951 -49.28 -26.41 33.94
CA ILE A 951 -47.95 -25.91 33.61
C ILE A 951 -47.15 -27.07 33.00
N ALA A 952 -46.56 -26.83 31.84
CA ALA A 952 -45.76 -27.82 31.13
C ALA A 952 -44.43 -27.22 30.65
N THR A 953 -43.37 -28.02 30.68
CA THR A 953 -42.07 -27.70 30.09
C THR A 953 -42.00 -28.22 28.65
N GLY A 954 -41.37 -27.46 27.75
CA GLY A 954 -41.31 -27.78 26.32
C GLY A 954 -42.58 -27.48 25.52
N ALA A 955 -43.67 -27.09 26.18
CA ALA A 955 -44.92 -26.75 25.53
C ALA A 955 -44.91 -25.34 24.92
N THR A 956 -45.52 -25.22 23.74
CA THR A 956 -45.73 -23.95 23.02
C THR A 956 -47.20 -23.59 22.89
N GLY A 957 -48.08 -24.55 23.12
CA GLY A 957 -49.51 -24.36 23.26
C GLY A 957 -50.15 -25.42 24.15
N TRP A 958 -51.46 -25.30 24.29
CA TRP A 958 -52.29 -26.18 25.09
C TRP A 958 -53.64 -26.43 24.42
N THR A 959 -54.26 -27.55 24.75
CA THR A 959 -55.59 -27.96 24.28
C THR A 959 -56.45 -28.39 25.46
N PHE A 960 -57.72 -28.02 25.45
CA PHE A 960 -58.72 -28.43 26.42
C PHE A 960 -59.90 -29.08 25.70
N SER A 961 -60.42 -30.17 26.24
CA SER A 961 -61.68 -30.77 25.80
C SER A 961 -62.50 -31.27 26.98
N ALA A 962 -63.82 -31.11 26.90
CA ALA A 962 -64.77 -31.79 27.78
C ALA A 962 -65.58 -32.80 26.97
N ALA A 963 -65.75 -34.01 27.48
CA ALA A 963 -66.52 -35.06 26.83
C ALA A 963 -67.38 -35.81 27.86
N ARG A 964 -68.59 -36.23 27.46
CA ARG A 964 -69.46 -37.01 28.36
C ARG A 964 -68.79 -38.36 28.64
N LEU A 965 -68.87 -38.83 29.88
CA LEU A 965 -68.32 -40.09 30.32
C LEU A 965 -69.46 -41.04 30.70
N SER A 966 -69.50 -42.22 30.09
CA SER A 966 -70.44 -43.29 30.42
C SER A 966 -69.64 -44.52 30.87
N GLY A 967 -69.61 -44.76 32.19
CA GLY A 967 -68.69 -45.74 32.78
C GLY A 967 -67.23 -45.34 32.51
N THR A 968 -66.51 -46.18 31.76
CA THR A 968 -65.12 -45.92 31.32
C THR A 968 -65.03 -45.35 29.90
N THR A 969 -66.14 -45.33 29.15
CA THR A 969 -66.17 -44.91 27.75
C THR A 969 -66.34 -43.40 27.64
N VAL A 970 -65.42 -42.75 26.92
CA VAL A 970 -65.48 -41.32 26.61
C VAL A 970 -66.35 -41.14 25.36
N GLY A 971 -67.48 -40.44 25.52
CA GLY A 971 -68.38 -40.08 24.43
C GLY A 971 -67.87 -38.87 23.61
N PRO A 972 -68.72 -38.30 22.75
CA PRO A 972 -68.36 -37.14 21.93
C PRO A 972 -67.92 -35.93 22.75
N VAL A 973 -66.94 -35.19 22.23
CA VAL A 973 -66.46 -33.95 22.82
C VAL A 973 -67.54 -32.87 22.70
N VAL A 974 -67.92 -32.28 23.82
CA VAL A 974 -68.97 -31.25 23.90
C VAL A 974 -68.41 -29.84 23.83
N THR A 975 -67.15 -29.64 24.25
CA THR A 975 -66.44 -28.37 24.06
C THR A 975 -64.95 -28.58 23.87
N THR A 976 -64.33 -27.67 23.12
CA THR A 976 -62.88 -27.64 22.87
C THR A 976 -62.36 -26.22 23.00
N ARG A 977 -61.17 -26.06 23.59
CA ARG A 977 -60.42 -24.79 23.58
C ARG A 977 -58.96 -25.05 23.33
N SER A 978 -58.25 -24.05 22.84
CA SER A 978 -56.79 -24.12 22.68
C SER A 978 -56.19 -22.74 22.87
N GLY A 979 -54.92 -22.70 23.24
CA GLY A 979 -54.18 -21.45 23.35
C GLY A 979 -52.69 -21.64 23.24
N ARG A 980 -51.97 -20.52 23.30
CA ARG A 980 -50.50 -20.49 23.26
C ARG A 980 -49.93 -20.44 24.67
N GLY A 981 -48.68 -20.88 24.78
CA GLY A 981 -47.88 -20.80 26.00
C GLY A 981 -47.77 -22.13 26.74
N ALA A 982 -46.83 -22.14 27.67
CA ALA A 982 -46.46 -23.28 28.50
C ALA A 982 -47.39 -23.48 29.71
N SER A 983 -48.32 -22.56 29.94
CA SER A 983 -49.30 -22.64 31.01
C SER A 983 -50.71 -22.31 30.50
N ALA A 984 -51.70 -22.94 31.12
CA ALA A 984 -53.10 -22.76 30.78
C ALA A 984 -53.96 -22.69 32.04
N ALA A 985 -55.00 -21.87 31.99
CA ALA A 985 -56.07 -21.86 32.98
C ALA A 985 -57.40 -21.78 32.23
N VAL A 986 -58.15 -22.87 32.22
CA VAL A 986 -59.39 -22.99 31.44
C VAL A 986 -60.57 -23.20 32.38
N THR A 987 -61.48 -22.24 32.40
CA THR A 987 -62.76 -22.33 33.11
C THR A 987 -63.82 -22.88 32.18
N TRP A 988 -64.42 -24.01 32.56
CA TRP A 988 -65.56 -24.61 31.87
C TRP A 988 -66.84 -24.41 32.69
N THR A 989 -67.88 -23.89 32.05
CA THR A 989 -69.16 -23.50 32.66
C THR A 989 -70.27 -24.53 32.41
N GLY A 990 -69.91 -25.80 32.11
CA GLY A 990 -70.90 -26.85 31.82
C GLY A 990 -71.65 -26.62 30.51
N ARG A 991 -71.05 -25.88 29.57
CA ARG A 991 -71.67 -25.54 28.28
C ARG A 991 -70.91 -26.12 27.11
N THR A 992 -71.64 -26.44 26.05
CA THR A 992 -71.10 -26.85 24.75
C THR A 992 -70.41 -25.68 24.03
N ASN A 993 -69.71 -25.95 22.92
CA ASN A 993 -69.20 -24.89 22.04
C ASN A 993 -70.30 -23.94 21.51
N ALA A 994 -71.55 -24.43 21.40
CA ALA A 994 -72.72 -23.63 20.98
C ALA A 994 -73.38 -22.86 22.15
N GLY A 995 -72.83 -22.96 23.37
CA GLY A 995 -73.33 -22.26 24.55
C GLY A 995 -74.50 -22.96 25.27
N ALA A 996 -75.04 -24.05 24.73
CA ALA A 996 -76.06 -24.86 25.39
C ALA A 996 -75.50 -25.57 26.63
N VAL A 997 -76.30 -25.64 27.69
CA VAL A 997 -75.96 -26.40 28.91
C VAL A 997 -75.92 -27.89 28.56
N VAL A 998 -74.89 -28.59 29.04
CA VAL A 998 -74.73 -30.03 28.80
C VAL A 998 -75.70 -30.83 29.68
N ALA A 999 -76.16 -31.99 29.22
CA ALA A 999 -77.05 -32.84 29.99
C ALA A 999 -76.38 -33.38 31.26
N ASP A 1000 -77.17 -33.68 32.29
CA ASP A 1000 -76.69 -34.26 33.54
C ASP A 1000 -75.88 -35.55 33.32
N GLY A 1001 -74.81 -35.70 34.10
CA GLY A 1001 -73.94 -36.87 34.09
C GLY A 1001 -72.47 -36.56 34.37
N SER A 1002 -71.64 -37.58 34.22
CA SER A 1002 -70.18 -37.46 34.37
C SER A 1002 -69.53 -36.92 33.09
N TYR A 1003 -68.51 -36.09 33.23
CA TYR A 1003 -67.73 -35.55 32.13
C TYR A 1003 -66.23 -35.70 32.41
N ARG A 1004 -65.47 -36.08 31.38
CA ARG A 1004 -64.00 -36.06 31.40
C ARG A 1004 -63.52 -34.73 30.85
N LEU A 1005 -62.73 -34.02 31.65
CA LEU A 1005 -61.97 -32.86 31.20
C LEU A 1005 -60.54 -33.28 30.89
N THR A 1006 -60.03 -32.93 29.72
CA THR A 1006 -58.67 -33.21 29.29
C THR A 1006 -58.00 -31.89 28.98
N LEU A 1007 -56.93 -31.54 29.69
CA LEU A 1007 -56.13 -30.34 29.46
C LEU A 1007 -54.70 -30.79 29.13
N GLY A 1008 -54.35 -30.73 27.86
CA GLY A 1008 -53.05 -31.16 27.35
C GLY A 1008 -52.15 -30.02 26.90
N ALA A 1009 -50.86 -30.33 26.81
CA ALA A 1009 -49.79 -29.49 26.32
C ALA A 1009 -49.32 -29.98 24.94
N VAL A 1010 -48.94 -29.06 24.06
CA VAL A 1010 -48.44 -29.35 22.70
C VAL A 1010 -47.21 -28.50 22.38
N ASP A 1011 -46.21 -29.08 21.71
CA ASP A 1011 -45.05 -28.34 21.18
C ASP A 1011 -45.22 -27.91 19.71
N ASN A 1012 -44.18 -27.32 19.13
CA ASN A 1012 -44.19 -26.87 17.73
C ASN A 1012 -44.15 -28.02 16.72
N ALA A 1013 -43.64 -29.20 17.09
CA ALA A 1013 -43.58 -30.37 16.22
C ALA A 1013 -44.89 -31.18 16.26
N GLY A 1014 -45.82 -30.81 17.14
CA GLY A 1014 -47.12 -31.44 17.31
C GLY A 1014 -47.14 -32.56 18.36
N ASN A 1015 -46.05 -32.77 19.10
CA ASN A 1015 -46.03 -33.78 20.16
C ASN A 1015 -46.93 -33.33 21.32
N ARG A 1016 -47.64 -34.28 21.94
CA ARG A 1016 -48.65 -34.00 22.96
C ARG A 1016 -48.37 -34.73 24.26
N ALA A 1017 -48.71 -34.07 25.37
CA ALA A 1017 -48.94 -34.70 26.66
C ALA A 1017 -50.31 -34.23 27.17
N ALA A 1018 -51.14 -35.11 27.73
CA ALA A 1018 -52.52 -34.79 28.09
C ALA A 1018 -52.89 -35.33 29.46
#